data_AF-A0A535YQP4-F1
#
_entry.id   AF-A0A535YQP4-F1
#
_cell.length_a   1.000
_cell.length_b   1.000
_cell.length_c   1.000
_cell.angle_alpha   90.00
_cell.angle_beta   90.00
_cell.angle_gamma   90.00
#
_symmetry.space_group_name_H-M   'P 1'
#
loop_
_entity.id
_entity.type
_entity.pdbx_description
1 polymer ?
#
loop_
_entity_poly.entity_id
_entity_poly.type
_entity_poly.pdbx_seq_one_letter_code
_entity_poly.pdbx_strand_id
1 'polypeptide(L)'
;MTLVVPAYAKLNLTLDVIGRRPDGYHEIDSVMQSISLHDLLWVERTDCRVFDVVGPPIEGDNLVLKAARELEGATSRQLPFTIRLFKRIPMGAGLGGGSADAAVFLKAANQLYGLMLKTAELAEIGERVGHDVPFFLIGGTGRATGLGSTLMALPPLPIRTRFLVVCPPVQVPTRIVYEAVDSSAPSAKRTTALVARLSSLACPSRTGDLMRAKLGPRGSAALWAGKLTAALSRGLRRGGGTTLPGDVSRWVDPAILTKLARSLDQGTVVVTGTNGKTTTAALLRHILDAEGRQTVANQSGANLIFGVTAALVNQTAWSGDVPARAGVFEIDEASLPALVKEIAPGTILVTNLFRDQLDRYGELETTAGHIRRALSQGPEGVTAVLNADDPMVAALGEGLPRVLYAGLDDVSLLQPELSHGADAKFCPRCGSALAFDGVYFGHVGHYHCPTGDFTRPVPDVRATSIVIDGMERMRLRVADAREVEQVEVPLSGLYNAYNVVVAIAAARALGVPLSRSARALKNFAPAFGRMERIRVGGRPALLLLAKNPTGFNEVLRTAIRFGGGTSFLIALNDRIADGQDVSWIWDVDFEQLTNVARHIVVTGDRALDMRVRLKYAEISANRIEVVTEWPAALQGAAEATPEGETLFILPTYTAMLELRAVLTRQGALRPYWQRQTVEPKPDRS
;
A
#
# COMPACT_ATOMS: atom_id res chain seq x y z
N MET A 1 1.93 -21.92 17.17
CA MET A 1 2.00 -20.50 16.76
C MET A 1 1.85 -19.66 18.02
N THR A 2 2.72 -18.68 18.20
CA THR A 2 2.85 -17.93 19.45
C THR A 2 2.80 -16.44 19.15
N LEU A 3 2.03 -15.68 19.92
CA LEU A 3 1.92 -14.23 19.80
C LEU A 3 2.44 -13.57 21.07
N VAL A 4 3.21 -12.49 20.89
CA VAL A 4 3.68 -11.65 22.00
C VAL A 4 3.23 -10.23 21.70
N VAL A 5 2.26 -9.74 22.48
CA VAL A 5 1.53 -8.52 22.15
C VAL A 5 1.50 -7.56 23.35
N PRO A 6 1.82 -6.27 23.16
CA PRO A 6 1.72 -5.28 24.22
C PRO A 6 0.26 -4.88 24.49
N ALA A 7 -0.14 -4.87 25.76
CA ALA A 7 -1.41 -4.37 26.26
C ALA A 7 -1.24 -2.97 26.84
N TYR A 8 -1.43 -1.96 25.99
CA TYR A 8 -1.23 -0.55 26.35
C TYR A 8 -2.28 -0.04 27.32
N ALA A 9 -1.84 0.66 28.37
CA ALA A 9 -2.68 1.39 29.31
C ALA A 9 -3.40 2.57 28.65
N LYS A 10 -4.42 3.11 29.33
CA LYS A 10 -5.09 4.35 28.95
C LYS A 10 -4.97 5.44 30.02
N LEU A 11 -5.25 6.68 29.61
CA LEU A 11 -5.61 7.80 30.48
C LEU A 11 -6.99 8.31 30.08
N ASN A 12 -7.81 8.68 31.07
CA ASN A 12 -8.99 9.52 30.84
C ASN A 12 -8.53 10.99 30.93
N LEU A 13 -8.37 11.67 29.79
CA LEU A 13 -7.95 13.07 29.73
C LEU A 13 -9.04 14.02 30.26
N THR A 14 -10.29 13.62 30.08
CA THR A 14 -11.46 14.26 30.66
C THR A 14 -12.40 13.18 31.19
N LEU A 15 -13.25 13.53 32.16
CA LEU A 15 -14.32 12.68 32.65
C LEU A 15 -15.45 13.60 33.10
N ASP A 16 -16.48 13.69 32.26
CA ASP A 16 -17.70 14.40 32.59
C ASP A 16 -18.76 13.38 33.02
N VAL A 17 -19.26 13.49 34.25
CA VAL A 17 -20.37 12.68 34.75
C VAL A 17 -21.64 13.45 34.44
N ILE A 18 -22.46 12.90 33.53
CA ILE A 18 -23.64 13.57 32.97
C ILE A 18 -24.84 13.42 33.91
N GLY A 19 -24.98 12.26 34.55
CA GLY A 19 -26.02 12.00 35.53
C GLY A 19 -26.10 10.52 35.91
N ARG A 20 -26.87 10.23 36.97
CA ARG A 20 -27.16 8.87 37.41
C ARG A 20 -28.33 8.30 36.61
N ARG A 21 -28.15 7.08 36.11
CA ARG A 21 -29.14 6.33 35.32
C ARG A 21 -30.09 5.54 36.23
N PRO A 22 -31.27 5.14 35.75
CA PRO A 22 -32.22 4.30 36.50
C PRO A 22 -31.66 2.92 36.86
N ASP A 23 -30.70 2.41 36.10
CA ASP A 23 -30.00 1.13 36.32
C ASP A 23 -28.95 1.19 37.45
N GLY A 24 -28.77 2.36 38.08
CA GLY A 24 -27.85 2.57 39.20
C GLY A 24 -26.42 2.97 38.78
N TYR A 25 -26.12 3.00 37.49
CA TYR A 25 -24.83 3.46 36.96
C TYR A 25 -24.84 4.95 36.60
N HIS A 26 -23.68 5.50 36.24
CA HIS A 26 -23.54 6.88 35.79
C HIS A 26 -23.29 6.94 34.29
N GLU A 27 -23.99 7.86 33.63
CA GLU A 27 -23.68 8.21 32.25
C GLU A 27 -22.46 9.15 32.25
N ILE A 28 -21.46 8.79 31.44
CA ILE A 28 -20.20 9.51 31.33
C ILE A 28 -19.95 10.00 29.91
N ASP A 29 -19.15 11.06 29.80
CA ASP A 29 -18.55 11.54 28.57
C ASP A 29 -17.07 11.83 28.80
N SER A 30 -16.18 11.05 28.20
CA SER A 30 -14.75 11.04 28.50
C SER A 30 -13.91 10.99 27.23
N VAL A 31 -12.83 11.78 27.18
CA VAL A 31 -11.76 11.56 26.19
C VAL A 31 -10.73 10.61 26.77
N MET A 32 -10.56 9.44 26.15
CA MET A 32 -9.60 8.40 26.52
C MET A 32 -8.40 8.41 25.56
N GLN A 33 -7.21 8.13 26.10
CA GLN A 33 -5.94 8.12 25.36
C GLN A 33 -5.10 6.90 25.74
N SER A 34 -4.75 6.05 24.78
CA SER A 34 -3.74 5.00 24.97
C SER A 34 -2.35 5.60 25.20
N ILE A 35 -1.58 5.05 26.14
CA ILE A 35 -0.21 5.51 26.44
C ILE A 35 0.79 4.38 26.24
N SER A 36 2.09 4.72 26.15
CA SER A 36 3.16 3.75 25.89
C SER A 36 3.43 2.79 27.07
N LEU A 37 2.92 3.07 28.27
CA LEU A 37 2.96 2.14 29.40
C LEU A 37 2.08 0.93 29.07
N HIS A 38 2.61 -0.28 29.16
CA HIS A 38 1.90 -1.50 28.76
C HIS A 38 2.34 -2.71 29.57
N ASP A 39 1.43 -3.68 29.66
CA ASP A 39 1.73 -5.07 29.99
C ASP A 39 2.13 -5.83 28.73
N LEU A 40 2.73 -7.02 28.90
CA LEU A 40 3.06 -7.89 27.77
C LEU A 40 2.31 -9.21 27.90
N LEU A 41 1.52 -9.55 26.89
CA LEU A 41 0.78 -10.79 26.84
C LEU A 41 1.45 -11.75 25.84
N TRP A 42 1.95 -12.85 26.36
CA TRP A 42 2.41 -13.97 25.57
C TRP A 42 1.28 -15.00 25.49
N VAL A 43 0.83 -15.33 24.29
CA VAL A 43 -0.29 -16.27 24.06
C VAL A 43 0.15 -17.32 23.06
N GLU A 44 0.01 -18.58 23.43
CA GLU A 44 0.24 -19.71 22.55
C GLU A 44 -1.01 -20.59 22.50
N ARG A 45 -1.38 -21.04 21.30
CA ARG A 45 -2.38 -22.08 21.12
C ARG A 45 -1.79 -23.43 21.51
N THR A 46 -2.39 -24.10 22.48
CA THR A 46 -1.94 -25.39 23.02
C THR A 46 -3.13 -26.33 23.19
N ASP A 47 -2.93 -27.51 23.79
CA ASP A 47 -4.00 -28.50 24.00
C ASP A 47 -4.62 -28.42 25.41
N CYS A 48 -4.09 -27.55 26.27
CA CYS A 48 -4.56 -27.35 27.65
C CYS A 48 -4.65 -25.86 28.00
N ARG A 49 -5.33 -25.53 29.10
CA ARG A 49 -5.39 -24.14 29.60
C ARG A 49 -4.37 -23.92 30.70
N VAL A 50 -3.39 -23.07 30.43
CA VAL A 50 -2.38 -22.63 31.39
C VAL A 50 -2.37 -21.11 31.42
N PHE A 51 -2.37 -20.53 32.62
CA PHE A 51 -2.32 -19.08 32.79
C PHE A 51 -1.33 -18.73 33.90
N ASP A 52 -0.21 -18.12 33.51
CA ASP A 52 0.83 -17.67 34.42
C ASP A 52 0.90 -16.14 34.43
N VAL A 53 1.16 -15.58 35.60
CA VAL A 53 1.41 -14.14 35.78
C VAL A 53 2.83 -13.94 36.28
N VAL A 54 3.57 -13.07 35.60
CA VAL A 54 4.90 -12.62 36.01
C VAL A 54 4.80 -11.14 36.38
N GLY A 55 4.88 -10.83 37.67
CA GLY A 55 4.72 -9.48 38.20
C GLY A 55 3.81 -9.45 39.42
N PRO A 56 3.22 -8.29 39.76
CA PRO A 56 2.26 -8.17 40.87
C PRO A 56 1.09 -9.17 40.71
N PRO A 57 0.62 -9.79 41.81
CA PRO A 57 -0.52 -10.70 41.75
C PRO A 57 -1.77 -9.97 41.28
N ILE A 58 -2.64 -10.66 40.54
CA ILE A 58 -3.94 -10.12 40.14
C ILE A 58 -4.90 -10.32 41.32
N GLU A 59 -5.44 -9.23 41.85
CA GLU A 59 -6.48 -9.26 42.88
C GLU A 59 -7.87 -9.26 42.23
N GLY A 60 -8.74 -10.20 42.63
CA GLY A 60 -10.10 -10.34 42.10
C GLY A 60 -10.21 -11.15 40.80
N ASP A 61 -11.29 -10.93 40.04
CA ASP A 61 -11.58 -11.67 38.80
C ASP A 61 -10.62 -11.30 37.67
N ASN A 62 -9.97 -12.32 37.10
CA ASN A 62 -9.08 -12.13 35.97
C ASN A 62 -9.88 -11.93 34.67
N LEU A 63 -9.84 -10.70 34.14
CA LEU A 63 -10.56 -10.31 32.93
C LEU A 63 -10.09 -11.06 31.67
N VAL A 64 -8.86 -11.57 31.61
CA VAL A 64 -8.39 -12.41 30.50
C VAL A 64 -9.12 -13.75 30.49
N LEU A 65 -9.27 -14.39 31.66
CA LEU A 65 -10.03 -15.63 31.79
C LEU A 65 -11.54 -15.42 31.60
N LYS A 66 -12.06 -14.25 31.96
CA LYS A 66 -13.44 -13.86 31.60
C LYS A 66 -13.58 -13.69 30.08
N ALA A 67 -12.65 -13.00 29.42
CA ALA A 67 -12.63 -12.83 27.97
C ALA A 67 -12.54 -14.15 27.21
N ALA A 68 -11.75 -15.11 27.70
CA ALA A 68 -11.74 -16.48 27.19
C ALA A 68 -13.13 -17.10 27.21
N ARG A 69 -13.81 -17.09 28.37
CA ARG A 69 -15.15 -17.67 28.50
C ARG A 69 -16.18 -17.00 27.60
N GLU A 70 -16.16 -15.67 27.52
CA GLU A 70 -17.07 -14.91 26.66
C GLU A 70 -16.84 -15.18 25.16
N LEU A 71 -15.58 -15.31 24.75
CA LEU A 71 -15.20 -15.62 23.37
C LEU A 71 -15.59 -17.06 22.99
N GLU A 72 -15.38 -18.01 23.89
CA GLU A 72 -15.80 -19.41 23.69
C GLU A 72 -17.31 -19.54 23.61
N GLY A 73 -18.05 -18.82 24.47
CA GLY A 73 -19.50 -18.75 24.40
C GLY A 73 -19.99 -18.17 23.07
N ALA A 74 -19.39 -17.06 22.63
CA ALA A 74 -19.75 -16.41 21.36
C ALA A 74 -19.45 -17.26 20.12
N THR A 75 -18.41 -18.09 20.18
CA THR A 75 -17.99 -18.93 19.04
C THR A 75 -18.46 -20.38 19.13
N SER A 76 -19.05 -20.78 20.26
CA SER A 76 -19.39 -22.18 20.57
C SER A 76 -18.21 -23.15 20.37
N ARG A 77 -16.99 -22.69 20.64
CA ARG A 77 -15.75 -23.46 20.46
C ARG A 77 -14.92 -23.40 21.72
N GLN A 78 -14.29 -24.50 22.11
CA GLN A 78 -13.25 -24.49 23.13
C GLN A 78 -11.94 -23.99 22.54
N LEU A 79 -11.26 -23.11 23.25
CA LEU A 79 -10.04 -22.43 22.84
C LEU A 79 -8.96 -22.69 23.91
N PRO A 80 -8.24 -23.83 23.86
CA PRO A 80 -7.18 -24.17 24.81
C PRO A 80 -5.87 -23.39 24.57
N PHE A 81 -5.42 -22.61 25.55
CA PHE A 81 -4.26 -21.72 25.41
C PHE A 81 -3.29 -21.82 26.59
N THR A 82 -2.04 -21.49 26.32
CA THR A 82 -1.06 -21.11 27.34
C THR A 82 -0.84 -19.61 27.28
N ILE A 83 -1.09 -18.93 28.39
CA ILE A 83 -0.86 -17.48 28.52
C ILE A 83 0.22 -17.23 29.58
N ARG A 84 1.18 -16.36 29.26
CA ARG A 84 2.03 -15.71 30.26
C ARG A 84 1.83 -14.21 30.18
N LEU A 85 1.35 -13.64 31.27
CA LEU A 85 1.07 -12.21 31.39
C LEU A 85 2.16 -11.54 32.23
N PHE A 86 2.93 -10.65 31.62
CA PHE A 86 3.95 -9.86 32.29
C PHE A 86 3.37 -8.50 32.71
N LYS A 87 3.05 -8.36 34.00
CA LYS A 87 2.39 -7.18 34.57
C LYS A 87 3.40 -6.08 34.94
N ARG A 88 3.15 -4.89 34.43
CA ARG A 88 3.89 -3.63 34.57
C ARG A 88 2.97 -2.43 34.83
N ILE A 89 1.72 -2.45 34.35
CA ILE A 89 0.72 -1.42 34.60
C ILE A 89 0.33 -1.47 36.09
N PRO A 90 0.44 -0.35 36.84
CA PRO A 90 0.01 -0.29 38.23
C PRO A 90 -1.48 -0.61 38.40
N MET A 91 -1.80 -1.51 39.33
CA MET A 91 -3.18 -1.86 39.67
C MET A 91 -3.89 -0.72 40.41
N GLY A 92 -5.21 -0.63 40.27
CA GLY A 92 -6.04 0.35 40.98
C GLY A 92 -5.86 1.81 40.56
N ALA A 93 -4.99 2.10 39.58
CA ALA A 93 -4.64 3.46 39.15
C ALA A 93 -5.57 4.06 38.06
N GLY A 94 -6.69 3.40 37.73
CA GLY A 94 -7.59 3.85 36.65
C GLY A 94 -7.01 3.74 35.24
N LEU A 95 -5.89 3.02 35.07
CA LEU A 95 -5.16 2.87 33.80
C LEU A 95 -5.73 1.79 32.87
N GLY A 96 -6.71 1.01 33.35
CA GLY A 96 -7.40 -0.02 32.58
C GLY A 96 -6.55 -1.25 32.22
N GLY A 97 -5.50 -1.56 32.99
CA GLY A 97 -4.57 -2.67 32.68
C GLY A 97 -5.27 -4.02 32.46
N GLY A 98 -6.16 -4.44 33.35
CA GLY A 98 -6.90 -5.70 33.17
C GLY A 98 -7.81 -5.72 31.92
N SER A 99 -8.42 -4.57 31.60
CA SER A 99 -9.25 -4.43 30.39
C SER A 99 -8.39 -4.43 29.11
N ALA A 100 -7.18 -3.87 29.19
CA ALA A 100 -6.20 -3.91 28.10
C ALA A 100 -5.72 -5.34 27.84
N ASP A 101 -5.38 -6.08 28.90
CA ASP A 101 -4.96 -7.49 28.82
C ASP A 101 -6.05 -8.35 28.16
N ALA A 102 -7.31 -8.16 28.59
CA ALA A 102 -8.47 -8.86 28.03
C ALA A 102 -8.69 -8.54 26.54
N ALA A 103 -8.63 -7.26 26.15
CA ALA A 103 -8.78 -6.85 24.75
C ALA A 103 -7.66 -7.43 23.86
N VAL A 104 -6.43 -7.44 24.34
CA VAL A 104 -5.30 -8.04 23.62
C VAL A 104 -5.46 -9.55 23.50
N PHE A 105 -5.92 -10.23 24.56
CA PHE A 105 -6.24 -11.65 24.48
C PHE A 105 -7.32 -11.93 23.41
N LEU A 106 -8.42 -11.17 23.38
CA LEU A 106 -9.48 -11.34 22.37
C LEU A 106 -8.93 -11.23 20.95
N LYS A 107 -8.07 -10.24 20.68
CA LYS A 107 -7.38 -10.09 19.38
C LYS A 107 -6.46 -11.27 19.07
N ALA A 108 -5.63 -11.67 20.04
CA ALA A 108 -4.68 -12.76 19.88
C ALA A 108 -5.38 -14.10 19.63
N ALA A 109 -6.45 -14.40 20.37
CA ALA A 109 -7.24 -15.61 20.19
C ALA A 109 -8.01 -15.60 18.86
N ASN A 110 -8.60 -14.48 18.46
CA ASN A 110 -9.23 -14.34 17.14
C ASN A 110 -8.26 -14.69 16.00
N GLN A 111 -7.01 -14.26 16.11
CA GLN A 111 -5.96 -14.56 15.14
C GLN A 111 -5.46 -16.01 15.22
N LEU A 112 -5.13 -16.51 16.42
CA LEU A 112 -4.52 -17.85 16.61
C LEU A 112 -5.45 -19.00 16.22
N TYR A 113 -6.77 -18.81 16.34
CA TYR A 113 -7.77 -19.81 15.98
C TYR A 113 -8.48 -19.52 14.66
N GLY A 114 -8.12 -18.42 13.98
CA GLY A 114 -8.77 -18.01 12.74
C GLY A 114 -10.28 -17.88 12.89
N LEU A 115 -10.74 -17.20 13.95
CA LEU A 115 -12.19 -17.09 14.26
C LEU A 115 -12.90 -16.09 13.33
N MET A 116 -12.15 -15.28 12.58
CA MET A 116 -12.66 -14.33 11.59
C MET A 116 -13.65 -13.30 12.14
N LEU A 117 -13.63 -13.05 13.46
CA LEU A 117 -14.48 -12.05 14.11
C LEU A 117 -14.01 -10.64 13.74
N LYS A 118 -14.95 -9.81 13.32
CA LYS A 118 -14.75 -8.38 13.04
C LYS A 118 -14.55 -7.61 14.34
N THR A 119 -13.98 -6.41 14.26
CA THR A 119 -13.74 -5.56 15.44
C THR A 119 -15.03 -5.21 16.20
N ALA A 120 -16.17 -5.08 15.50
CA ALA A 120 -17.46 -4.84 16.13
C ALA A 120 -17.92 -6.03 16.99
N GLU A 121 -17.80 -7.25 16.48
CA GLU A 121 -18.15 -8.49 17.20
C GLU A 121 -17.23 -8.70 18.41
N LEU A 122 -15.93 -8.42 18.25
CA LEU A 122 -15.00 -8.42 19.37
C LEU A 122 -15.33 -7.34 20.42
N ALA A 123 -15.85 -6.18 20.00
CA ALA A 123 -16.27 -5.12 20.91
C ALA A 123 -17.52 -5.51 21.70
N GLU A 124 -18.49 -6.18 21.08
CA GLU A 124 -19.66 -6.73 21.77
C GLU A 124 -19.28 -7.80 22.80
N ILE A 125 -18.35 -8.69 22.45
CA ILE A 125 -17.78 -9.67 23.39
C ILE A 125 -17.03 -8.92 24.51
N GLY A 126 -16.22 -7.93 24.14
CA GLY A 126 -15.44 -7.11 25.07
C GLY A 126 -16.32 -6.36 26.07
N GLU A 127 -17.46 -5.83 25.67
CA GLU A 127 -18.39 -5.13 26.55
C GLU A 127 -18.94 -6.05 27.67
N ARG A 128 -19.20 -7.33 27.36
CA ARG A 128 -19.58 -8.33 28.38
C ARG A 128 -18.45 -8.64 29.36
N VAL A 129 -17.20 -8.52 28.92
CA VAL A 129 -16.01 -8.65 29.78
C VAL A 129 -15.89 -7.44 30.70
N GLY A 130 -15.97 -6.23 30.15
CA GLY A 130 -16.02 -4.98 30.91
C GLY A 130 -16.13 -3.74 30.01
N HIS A 131 -16.77 -2.68 30.50
CA HIS A 131 -17.12 -1.49 29.71
C HIS A 131 -15.93 -0.75 29.06
N ASP A 132 -14.73 -0.87 29.64
CA ASP A 132 -13.51 -0.26 29.08
C ASP A 132 -12.81 -1.14 28.02
N VAL A 133 -13.12 -2.44 27.92
CA VAL A 133 -12.46 -3.38 26.99
C VAL A 133 -12.64 -2.97 25.52
N PRO A 134 -13.82 -2.50 25.05
CA PRO A 134 -13.99 -2.02 23.69
C PRO A 134 -12.97 -0.93 23.29
N PHE A 135 -12.56 -0.06 24.24
CA PHE A 135 -11.60 0.99 23.94
C PHE A 135 -10.23 0.41 23.58
N PHE A 136 -9.78 -0.61 24.30
CA PHE A 136 -8.49 -1.25 24.07
C PHE A 136 -8.46 -2.13 22.80
N LEU A 137 -9.62 -2.48 22.25
CA LEU A 137 -9.71 -3.10 20.92
C LEU A 137 -9.42 -2.10 19.79
N ILE A 138 -9.66 -0.81 19.99
CA ILE A 138 -9.40 0.24 18.99
C ILE A 138 -8.06 0.93 19.29
N GLY A 139 -7.88 1.39 20.53
CA GLY A 139 -6.74 2.17 20.99
C GLY A 139 -6.71 3.60 20.45
N GLY A 140 -5.64 4.33 20.76
CA GLY A 140 -5.42 5.69 20.27
C GLY A 140 -6.12 6.76 21.11
N THR A 141 -6.71 7.77 20.46
CA THR A 141 -7.51 8.82 21.12
C THR A 141 -8.97 8.59 20.76
N GLY A 142 -9.86 8.54 21.75
CA GLY A 142 -11.28 8.30 21.52
C GLY A 142 -12.17 9.03 22.51
N ARG A 143 -13.39 9.35 22.10
CA ARG A 143 -14.47 9.80 22.98
C ARG A 143 -15.29 8.58 23.38
N ALA A 144 -15.47 8.40 24.67
CA ALA A 144 -16.28 7.35 25.26
C ALA A 144 -17.51 7.97 25.92
N THR A 145 -18.69 7.45 25.57
CA THR A 145 -19.98 7.94 26.05
C THR A 145 -20.82 6.79 26.64
N GLY A 146 -21.94 7.11 27.28
CA GLY A 146 -22.79 6.11 27.94
C GLY A 146 -22.12 5.55 29.19
N LEU A 147 -21.93 4.23 29.25
CA LEU A 147 -21.16 3.57 30.33
C LEU A 147 -19.65 3.52 30.07
N GLY A 148 -19.18 4.20 29.01
CA GLY A 148 -17.79 4.18 28.55
C GLY A 148 -17.52 3.17 27.42
N SER A 149 -18.51 2.37 27.03
CA SER A 149 -18.42 1.38 25.95
C SER A 149 -18.80 1.92 24.57
N THR A 150 -19.54 3.03 24.49
CA THR A 150 -19.88 3.67 23.19
C THR A 150 -18.76 4.60 22.75
N LEU A 151 -18.03 4.20 21.72
CA LEU A 151 -16.77 4.81 21.32
C LEU A 151 -16.85 5.51 19.98
N MET A 152 -16.31 6.73 19.95
CA MET A 152 -16.04 7.48 18.72
C MET A 152 -14.54 7.76 18.66
N ALA A 153 -13.88 7.32 17.58
CA ALA A 153 -12.47 7.64 17.38
C ALA A 153 -12.28 9.16 17.22
N LEU A 154 -11.27 9.71 17.87
CA LEU A 154 -10.88 11.12 17.76
C LEU A 154 -9.53 11.24 17.04
N PRO A 155 -9.21 12.43 16.49
CA PRO A 155 -7.88 12.71 15.98
C PRO A 155 -6.81 12.41 17.04
N PRO A 156 -5.66 11.82 16.65
CA PRO A 156 -4.61 11.49 17.60
C PRO A 156 -4.06 12.76 18.26
N LEU A 157 -3.72 12.68 19.54
CA LEU A 157 -2.99 13.76 20.19
C LEU A 157 -1.68 14.09 19.45
N PRO A 158 -1.21 15.35 19.51
CA PRO A 158 0.08 15.73 18.95
C PRO A 158 1.19 14.81 19.48
N ILE A 159 2.07 14.31 18.60
CA ILE A 159 3.10 13.32 18.95
C ILE A 159 4.12 13.80 20.01
N ARG A 160 4.15 15.12 20.25
CA ARG A 160 4.97 15.76 21.30
C ARG A 160 4.33 15.73 22.68
N THR A 161 3.06 15.37 22.79
CA THR A 161 2.38 15.25 24.08
C THR A 161 3.04 14.11 24.85
N ARG A 162 3.57 14.43 26.03
CA ARG A 162 4.15 13.48 26.98
C ARG A 162 3.33 13.53 28.25
N PHE A 163 3.04 12.36 28.80
CA PHE A 163 2.37 12.22 30.08
C PHE A 163 3.39 11.73 31.10
N LEU A 164 3.51 12.44 32.21
CA LEU A 164 4.13 11.91 33.42
C LEU A 164 2.99 11.33 34.27
N VAL A 165 2.96 10.01 34.41
CA VAL A 165 1.95 9.32 35.22
C VAL A 165 2.52 9.09 36.60
N VAL A 166 1.88 9.67 37.62
CA VAL A 166 2.26 9.49 39.03
C VAL A 166 1.23 8.58 39.69
N CYS A 167 1.66 7.38 40.08
CA CYS A 167 0.81 6.38 40.73
C CYS A 167 1.22 6.22 42.20
N PRO A 168 0.59 6.93 43.16
CA PRO A 168 0.81 6.66 44.58
C PRO A 168 0.25 5.27 44.94
N PRO A 169 0.76 4.61 46.01
CA PRO A 169 0.26 3.34 46.50
C PRO A 169 -1.07 3.50 47.27
N VAL A 170 -2.04 4.17 46.65
CA VAL A 170 -3.39 4.42 47.18
C VAL A 170 -4.38 3.91 46.15
N GLN A 171 -5.31 3.07 46.60
CA GLN A 171 -6.40 2.58 45.77
C GLN A 171 -7.72 3.17 46.27
N VAL A 172 -8.52 3.70 45.36
CA VAL A 172 -9.85 4.22 45.68
C VAL A 172 -10.87 3.40 44.88
N PRO A 173 -11.79 2.68 45.55
CA PRO A 173 -12.83 1.93 44.85
C PRO A 173 -13.68 2.85 43.98
N THR A 174 -13.84 2.50 42.70
CA THR A 174 -14.60 3.29 41.71
C THR A 174 -16.00 3.62 42.21
N ARG A 175 -16.67 2.69 42.89
CA ARG A 175 -17.98 2.89 43.49
C ARG A 175 -18.02 4.07 44.46
N ILE A 176 -17.06 4.16 45.37
CA ILE A 176 -16.98 5.24 46.38
C ILE A 176 -16.78 6.60 45.68
N VAL A 177 -15.98 6.64 44.60
CA VAL A 177 -15.77 7.86 43.82
C VAL A 177 -17.07 8.35 43.18
N TYR A 178 -17.84 7.45 42.55
CA TYR A 178 -19.12 7.81 41.93
C TYR A 178 -20.21 8.13 42.96
N GLU A 179 -20.27 7.43 44.11
CA GLU A 179 -21.18 7.76 45.21
C GLU A 179 -20.89 9.15 45.80
N ALA A 180 -19.61 9.55 45.89
CA ALA A 180 -19.25 10.90 46.32
C ALA A 180 -19.73 11.96 45.30
N VAL A 181 -19.70 11.65 44.00
CA VAL A 181 -20.16 12.56 42.93
C VAL A 181 -21.68 12.77 42.95
N ASP A 182 -22.48 11.81 43.45
CA ASP A 182 -23.94 11.95 43.59
C ASP A 182 -24.35 13.16 44.44
N SER A 183 -23.46 13.63 45.33
CA SER A 183 -23.67 14.80 46.17
C SER A 183 -23.23 16.14 45.53
N SER A 184 -22.82 16.11 44.26
CA SER A 184 -22.25 17.26 43.52
C SER A 184 -22.93 17.50 42.17
N ALA A 185 -22.81 18.73 41.62
CA ALA A 185 -23.40 19.07 40.33
C ALA A 185 -22.64 18.40 39.14
N PRO A 186 -23.34 18.02 38.05
CA PRO A 186 -22.72 17.40 36.87
C PRO A 186 -21.58 18.23 36.24
N SER A 187 -20.51 17.57 35.78
CA SER A 187 -19.28 18.23 35.31
C SER A 187 -19.25 18.60 33.81
N ALA A 188 -20.41 18.64 33.15
CA ALA A 188 -20.70 18.50 31.71
C ALA A 188 -20.08 19.48 30.67
N LYS A 189 -18.85 19.98 30.84
CA LYS A 189 -18.26 20.95 29.88
C LYS A 189 -16.81 20.68 29.45
N ARG A 190 -16.07 19.77 30.09
CA ARG A 190 -14.63 19.61 29.83
C ARG A 190 -14.39 18.77 28.58
N THR A 191 -15.18 17.71 28.40
CA THR A 191 -15.03 16.77 27.28
C THR A 191 -15.36 17.42 25.95
N THR A 192 -16.50 18.12 25.85
CA THR A 192 -16.92 18.81 24.62
C THR A 192 -15.90 19.84 24.16
N ALA A 193 -15.31 20.60 25.08
CA ALA A 193 -14.28 21.60 24.75
C ALA A 193 -12.99 20.95 24.20
N LEU A 194 -12.55 19.84 24.80
CA LEU A 194 -11.38 19.11 24.31
C LEU A 194 -11.64 18.46 22.95
N VAL A 195 -12.81 17.85 22.76
CA VAL A 195 -13.22 17.25 21.47
C VAL A 195 -13.24 18.30 20.36
N ALA A 196 -13.83 19.47 20.60
CA ALA A 196 -13.85 20.57 19.63
C ALA A 196 -12.44 21.03 19.25
N ARG A 197 -11.55 21.16 20.24
CA ARG A 197 -10.16 21.58 20.01
C ARG A 197 -9.36 20.52 19.23
N LEU A 198 -9.51 19.24 19.58
CA LEU A 198 -8.88 18.14 18.84
C LEU A 198 -9.40 18.04 17.40
N SER A 199 -10.69 18.29 17.18
CA SER A 199 -11.31 18.30 15.85
C SER A 199 -10.83 19.50 15.01
N SER A 200 -10.67 20.68 15.61
CA SER A 200 -10.12 21.87 14.94
C SER A 200 -8.64 21.72 14.53
N LEU A 201 -7.85 20.97 15.29
CA LEU A 201 -6.46 20.68 14.95
C LEU A 201 -6.33 19.67 13.79
N ALA A 202 -7.41 18.95 13.47
CA ALA A 202 -7.47 18.00 12.36
C ALA A 202 -7.88 18.64 11.02
N CYS A 203 -8.38 19.89 11.03
CA CYS A 203 -8.78 20.62 9.83
C CYS A 203 -7.87 21.85 9.61
N PRO A 204 -6.90 21.81 8.69
CA PRO A 204 -6.28 23.04 8.21
C PRO A 204 -7.25 23.74 7.25
N SER A 205 -7.79 24.88 7.66
CA SER A 205 -8.50 25.78 6.76
C SER A 205 -7.58 26.18 5.61
N ARG A 206 -7.98 25.84 4.38
CA ARG A 206 -7.39 26.37 3.15
C ARG A 206 -7.95 27.77 2.90
N THR A 207 -7.35 28.78 3.52
CA THR A 207 -7.59 30.18 3.16
C THR A 207 -6.24 30.90 3.09
N GLY A 208 -6.08 31.65 2.00
CA GLY A 208 -4.82 32.20 1.50
C GLY A 208 -3.99 32.94 2.53
N ASP A 209 -2.79 32.42 2.75
CA ASP A 209 -1.51 33.11 2.64
C ASP A 209 -0.42 32.06 2.91
N LEU A 210 0.11 31.46 1.85
CA LEU A 210 1.20 30.48 1.93
C LEU A 210 2.51 31.22 2.27
N MET A 211 2.65 31.67 3.51
CA MET A 211 3.99 31.76 4.10
C MET A 211 4.53 30.33 4.16
N ARG A 212 5.53 30.03 3.33
CA ARG A 212 6.32 28.80 3.42
C ARG A 212 6.71 28.60 4.89
N ALA A 213 6.08 27.64 5.56
CA ALA A 213 6.35 27.39 6.97
C ALA A 213 7.82 26.97 7.11
N LYS A 214 8.67 27.89 7.57
CA LYS A 214 10.09 27.60 7.80
C LYS A 214 10.19 26.42 8.77
N LEU A 215 11.01 25.43 8.45
CA LEU A 215 11.28 24.33 9.34
C LEU A 215 11.80 24.88 10.68
N GLY A 216 11.12 24.54 11.77
CA GLY A 216 11.63 24.85 13.11
C GLY A 216 12.93 24.10 13.40
N PRO A 217 13.64 24.39 14.51
CA PRO A 217 14.96 23.83 14.80
C PRO A 217 15.02 22.29 14.72
N ARG A 218 13.98 21.60 15.20
CA ARG A 218 13.85 20.13 15.12
C ARG A 218 13.68 19.63 13.68
N GLY A 219 12.93 20.36 12.85
CA GLY A 219 12.74 20.02 11.44
C GLY A 219 14.02 20.21 10.63
N SER A 220 14.78 21.28 10.92
CA SER A 220 16.10 21.51 10.30
C SER A 220 17.10 20.43 10.73
N ALA A 221 17.13 20.06 12.01
CA ALA A 221 17.97 18.97 12.51
C ALA A 221 17.61 17.62 11.85
N ALA A 222 16.32 17.32 11.70
CA ALA A 222 15.84 16.11 11.03
C ALA A 222 16.27 16.07 9.55
N LEU A 223 16.08 17.19 8.84
CA LEU A 223 16.50 17.35 7.45
C LEU A 223 18.01 17.16 7.29
N TRP A 224 18.83 17.77 8.14
CA TRP A 224 20.28 17.62 8.10
C TRP A 224 20.72 16.19 8.42
N ALA A 225 20.15 15.58 9.45
CA ALA A 225 20.44 14.19 9.82
C ALA A 225 20.13 13.25 8.65
N GLY A 226 18.94 13.34 8.06
CA GLY A 226 18.57 12.54 6.89
C GLY A 226 19.50 12.74 5.71
N LYS A 227 19.83 13.99 5.38
CA LYS A 227 20.76 14.31 4.27
C LYS A 227 22.17 13.79 4.49
N LEU A 228 22.70 13.89 5.71
CA LEU A 228 24.00 13.33 6.08
C LEU A 228 23.97 11.80 5.95
N THR A 229 22.91 11.15 6.44
CA THR A 229 22.70 9.71 6.26
C THR A 229 22.64 9.33 4.78
N ALA A 230 21.96 10.12 3.93
CA ALA A 230 21.89 9.88 2.49
C ALA A 230 23.26 10.04 1.80
N ALA A 231 24.06 11.03 2.22
CA ALA A 231 25.42 11.23 1.72
C ALA A 231 26.35 10.08 2.14
N LEU A 232 26.31 9.67 3.41
CA LEU A 232 27.09 8.55 3.94
C LEU A 232 26.71 7.22 3.29
N SER A 233 25.41 6.93 3.15
CA SER A 233 24.91 5.71 2.51
C SER A 233 25.41 5.57 1.08
N ARG A 234 25.36 6.67 0.30
CA ARG A 234 25.87 6.72 -1.08
C ARG A 234 27.40 6.66 -1.14
N GLY A 235 28.09 7.40 -0.28
CA GLY A 235 29.56 7.44 -0.24
C GLY A 235 30.20 6.11 0.13
N LEU A 236 29.58 5.35 1.05
CA LEU A 236 30.04 4.03 1.46
C LEU A 236 29.60 2.90 0.51
N ARG A 237 28.84 3.21 -0.56
CA ARG A 237 28.25 2.23 -1.50
C ARG A 237 27.43 1.11 -0.82
N ARG A 238 26.95 1.36 0.41
CA ARG A 238 26.14 0.41 1.21
C ARG A 238 24.64 0.56 0.98
N GLY A 239 24.21 1.46 0.10
CA GLY A 239 22.82 1.62 -0.32
C GLY A 239 22.58 2.87 -1.17
N GLY A 240 21.38 3.00 -1.75
CA GLY A 240 21.00 4.14 -2.60
C GLY A 240 20.53 5.39 -1.86
N GLY A 241 20.50 5.39 -0.52
CA GLY A 241 19.94 6.48 0.28
C GLY A 241 18.42 6.64 0.11
N THR A 242 17.70 5.52 -0.11
CA THR A 242 16.29 5.52 -0.53
C THR A 242 15.27 5.37 0.59
N THR A 243 15.67 4.78 1.73
CA THR A 243 14.77 4.48 2.86
C THR A 243 15.35 4.99 4.17
N LEU A 244 16.60 4.62 4.48
CA LEU A 244 17.28 4.96 5.73
C LEU A 244 17.33 6.47 6.04
N PRO A 245 17.57 7.38 5.07
CA PRO A 245 17.49 8.82 5.32
C PRO A 245 16.14 9.28 5.86
N GLY A 246 15.06 8.68 5.36
CA GLY A 246 13.70 8.97 5.81
C GLY A 246 13.45 8.46 7.22
N ASP A 247 13.91 7.25 7.54
CA ASP A 247 13.81 6.68 8.89
C ASP A 247 14.53 7.55 9.93
N VAL A 248 15.80 7.91 9.67
CA VAL A 248 16.58 8.80 10.56
C VAL A 248 15.91 10.17 10.70
N SER A 249 15.42 10.76 9.60
CA SER A 249 14.72 12.05 9.67
C SER A 249 13.48 11.98 10.55
N ARG A 250 12.69 10.89 10.43
CA ARG A 250 11.47 10.68 11.21
C ARG A 250 11.77 10.38 12.67
N TRP A 251 12.88 9.71 12.97
CA TRP A 251 13.33 9.50 14.35
C TRP A 251 13.61 10.84 15.05
N VAL A 252 14.23 11.80 14.35
CA VAL A 252 14.49 13.15 14.88
C VAL A 252 13.22 14.01 14.95
N ASP A 253 12.42 14.01 13.89
CA ASP A 253 11.14 14.72 13.81
C ASP A 253 10.09 13.88 13.08
N PRO A 254 9.19 13.19 13.83
CA PRO A 254 8.20 12.30 13.22
C PRO A 254 7.23 12.97 12.26
N ALA A 255 7.07 14.29 12.37
CA ALA A 255 6.18 15.10 11.52
C ALA A 255 6.92 15.73 10.33
N ILE A 256 8.17 15.36 10.06
CA ILE A 256 8.98 15.94 8.98
C ILE A 256 8.30 15.75 7.61
N LEU A 257 7.70 14.58 7.36
CA LEU A 257 6.98 14.32 6.12
C LEU A 257 5.80 15.29 5.95
N THR A 258 4.94 15.42 6.97
CA THR A 258 3.82 16.36 6.94
C THR A 258 4.26 17.81 6.74
N LYS A 259 5.38 18.22 7.34
CA LYS A 259 5.92 19.58 7.19
C LYS A 259 6.39 19.85 5.77
N LEU A 260 7.14 18.92 5.18
CA LEU A 260 7.67 19.06 3.82
C LEU A 260 6.59 18.85 2.75
N ALA A 261 5.61 17.97 2.98
CA ALA A 261 4.53 17.75 2.02
C ALA A 261 3.64 19.00 1.86
N ARG A 262 3.47 19.79 2.92
CA ARG A 262 2.68 21.05 2.89
C ARG A 262 3.26 22.13 1.98
N SER A 263 4.55 22.07 1.63
CA SER A 263 5.14 23.05 0.71
C SER A 263 4.86 22.74 -0.77
N LEU A 264 4.23 21.61 -1.08
CA LEU A 264 3.84 21.22 -2.44
C LEU A 264 2.54 21.93 -2.85
N ASP A 265 2.68 23.19 -3.28
CA ASP A 265 1.56 24.10 -3.53
C ASP A 265 0.81 23.85 -4.86
N GLN A 266 1.36 23.04 -5.76
CA GLN A 266 0.72 22.61 -7.01
C GLN A 266 0.07 21.22 -6.94
N GLY A 267 -0.10 20.70 -5.72
CA GLY A 267 -0.83 19.47 -5.44
C GLY A 267 0.03 18.22 -5.35
N THR A 268 -0.53 17.19 -4.73
CA THR A 268 0.12 15.90 -4.56
C THR A 268 -0.79 14.78 -5.04
N VAL A 269 -0.22 13.86 -5.82
CA VAL A 269 -0.87 12.64 -6.28
C VAL A 269 -0.23 11.44 -5.61
N VAL A 270 -1.08 10.56 -5.09
CA VAL A 270 -0.67 9.24 -4.62
C VAL A 270 -1.08 8.21 -5.66
N VAL A 271 -0.15 7.34 -6.04
CA VAL A 271 -0.34 6.23 -6.99
C VAL A 271 -0.27 4.92 -6.22
N THR A 272 -1.33 4.13 -6.28
CA THR A 272 -1.47 2.82 -5.62
C THR A 272 -2.16 1.81 -6.55
N GLY A 273 -2.23 0.54 -6.15
CA GLY A 273 -2.80 -0.56 -6.95
C GLY A 273 -1.75 -1.61 -7.25
N THR A 274 -2.12 -2.87 -7.44
CA THR A 274 -1.18 -4.00 -7.35
C THR A 274 -0.11 -3.95 -8.46
N ASN A 275 -0.51 -3.58 -9.68
CA ASN A 275 0.37 -3.46 -10.85
C ASN A 275 0.39 -2.06 -11.45
N GLY A 276 1.46 -1.74 -12.20
CA GLY A 276 1.53 -0.51 -13.00
C GLY A 276 1.88 0.78 -12.24
N LYS A 277 1.99 0.74 -10.91
CA LYS A 277 2.29 1.91 -10.06
C LYS A 277 3.48 2.75 -10.54
N THR A 278 4.67 2.16 -10.63
CA THR A 278 5.89 2.91 -10.99
C THR A 278 5.83 3.49 -12.41
N THR A 279 5.23 2.76 -13.36
CA THR A 279 5.09 3.21 -14.74
C THR A 279 4.12 4.39 -14.80
N THR A 280 2.97 4.28 -14.14
CA THR A 280 1.96 5.33 -14.05
C THR A 280 2.51 6.58 -13.35
N ALA A 281 3.24 6.40 -12.24
CA ALA A 281 3.90 7.50 -11.53
C ALA A 281 4.96 8.19 -12.42
N ALA A 282 5.73 7.43 -13.20
CA ALA A 282 6.72 7.99 -14.12
C ALA A 282 6.07 8.78 -15.28
N LEU A 283 4.98 8.26 -15.85
CA LEU A 283 4.20 8.93 -16.90
C LEU A 283 3.60 10.24 -16.38
N LEU A 284 2.93 10.20 -15.22
CA LEU A 284 2.35 11.38 -14.59
C LEU A 284 3.41 12.43 -14.26
N ARG A 285 4.55 12.00 -13.72
CA ARG A 285 5.68 12.88 -13.44
C ARG A 285 6.17 13.58 -14.71
N HIS A 286 6.34 12.83 -15.80
CA HIS A 286 6.79 13.39 -17.07
C HIS A 286 5.80 14.43 -17.63
N ILE A 287 4.50 14.17 -17.51
CA ILE A 287 3.44 15.13 -17.89
C ILE A 287 3.55 16.42 -17.05
N LEU A 288 3.68 16.29 -15.73
CA LEU A 288 3.74 17.45 -14.82
C LEU A 288 5.03 18.26 -15.00
N ASP A 289 6.17 17.60 -15.16
CA ASP A 289 7.47 18.26 -15.40
C ASP A 289 7.44 19.03 -16.74
N ALA A 290 6.80 18.49 -17.77
CA ALA A 290 6.63 19.17 -19.07
C ALA A 290 5.77 20.45 -18.98
N GLU A 291 4.86 20.54 -17.99
CA GLU A 291 4.10 21.74 -17.66
C GLU A 291 4.86 22.71 -16.74
N GLY A 292 6.16 22.48 -16.51
CA GLY A 292 6.98 23.29 -15.62
C GLY A 292 6.66 23.12 -14.14
N ARG A 293 5.87 22.10 -13.77
CA ARG A 293 5.58 21.77 -12.38
C ARG A 293 6.66 20.84 -11.85
N GLN A 294 7.72 21.40 -11.27
CA GLN A 294 8.80 20.60 -10.70
C GLN A 294 8.27 19.59 -9.69
N THR A 295 8.49 18.31 -9.95
CA THR A 295 7.96 17.21 -9.14
C THR A 295 8.96 16.63 -8.14
N VAL A 296 8.45 16.14 -7.01
CA VAL A 296 9.15 15.22 -6.12
C VAL A 296 8.47 13.85 -6.16
N ALA A 297 9.27 12.79 -6.28
CA ALA A 297 8.82 11.41 -6.27
C ALA A 297 9.80 10.49 -5.54
N ASN A 298 9.28 9.43 -4.93
CA ASN A 298 10.08 8.36 -4.34
C ASN A 298 10.71 7.47 -5.42
N GLN A 299 11.82 6.81 -5.06
CA GLN A 299 12.45 5.86 -5.96
C GLN A 299 11.62 4.58 -6.05
N SER A 300 11.68 3.90 -7.19
CA SER A 300 10.99 2.63 -7.43
C SER A 300 11.29 1.63 -6.31
N GLY A 301 10.24 1.02 -5.76
CA GLY A 301 10.35 0.06 -4.65
C GLY A 301 10.52 0.68 -3.25
N ALA A 302 10.66 2.00 -3.13
CA ALA A 302 10.66 2.71 -1.84
C ALA A 302 9.25 3.26 -1.52
N ASN A 303 8.25 2.37 -1.56
CA ASN A 303 6.82 2.65 -1.52
C ASN A 303 6.20 2.73 -0.10
N LEU A 304 7.04 2.68 0.93
CA LEU A 304 6.66 2.84 2.33
C LEU A 304 6.94 4.27 2.83
N ILE A 305 6.45 4.58 4.02
CA ILE A 305 6.54 5.91 4.63
C ILE A 305 7.96 6.49 4.70
N PHE A 306 8.94 5.63 4.99
CA PHE A 306 10.35 6.01 5.05
C PHE A 306 10.90 6.38 3.67
N GLY A 307 10.48 5.67 2.61
CA GLY A 307 10.88 5.94 1.23
C GLY A 307 10.33 7.26 0.71
N VAL A 308 9.04 7.52 0.97
CA VAL A 308 8.41 8.80 0.65
C VAL A 308 9.08 9.96 1.42
N THR A 309 9.37 9.75 2.71
CA THR A 309 10.04 10.76 3.52
C THR A 309 11.47 11.04 3.01
N ALA A 310 12.24 9.99 2.70
CA ALA A 310 13.57 10.12 2.14
C ALA A 310 13.57 10.89 0.82
N ALA A 311 12.57 10.67 -0.03
CA ALA A 311 12.43 11.37 -1.31
C ALA A 311 12.31 12.89 -1.15
N LEU A 312 11.45 13.34 -0.23
CA LEU A 312 11.28 14.75 0.11
C LEU A 312 12.54 15.33 0.76
N VAL A 313 13.09 14.66 1.77
CA VAL A 313 14.30 15.10 2.48
C VAL A 313 15.49 15.28 1.53
N ASN A 314 15.69 14.32 0.62
CA ASN A 314 16.80 14.37 -0.34
C ASN A 314 16.66 15.49 -1.37
N GLN A 315 15.44 15.93 -1.67
CA GLN A 315 15.15 16.98 -2.67
C GLN A 315 14.92 18.36 -2.05
N THR A 316 14.78 18.44 -0.73
CA THR A 316 14.72 19.70 0.02
C THR A 316 16.11 20.33 0.07
N ALA A 317 16.26 21.65 -0.06
CA ALA A 317 17.51 22.37 0.13
C ALA A 317 17.97 22.36 1.60
N TRP A 318 19.25 22.60 1.90
CA TRP A 318 19.71 22.60 3.31
C TRP A 318 19.08 23.72 4.16
N SER A 319 18.59 24.78 3.50
CA SER A 319 17.78 25.86 4.08
C SER A 319 16.38 25.42 4.52
N GLY A 320 15.90 24.26 4.05
CA GLY A 320 14.53 23.79 4.24
C GLY A 320 13.58 24.13 3.09
N ASP A 321 14.04 24.83 2.05
CA ASP A 321 13.21 25.10 0.87
C ASP A 321 13.04 23.83 0.02
N VAL A 322 11.81 23.50 -0.33
CA VAL A 322 11.51 22.42 -1.29
C VAL A 322 11.38 23.04 -2.67
N PRO A 323 12.29 22.78 -3.63
CA PRO A 323 12.20 23.33 -4.99
C PRO A 323 10.99 22.78 -5.75
N ALA A 324 10.65 21.51 -5.50
CA ALA A 324 9.49 20.87 -6.07
C ALA A 324 8.19 21.54 -5.61
N ARG A 325 7.26 21.70 -6.55
CA ARG A 325 5.94 22.29 -6.33
C ARG A 325 4.82 21.25 -6.32
N ALA A 326 5.04 20.10 -6.95
CA ALA A 326 4.09 19.00 -6.98
C ALA A 326 4.70 17.69 -6.46
N GLY A 327 3.88 16.83 -5.86
CA GLY A 327 4.29 15.51 -5.38
C GLY A 327 3.67 14.38 -6.20
N VAL A 328 4.45 13.37 -6.56
CA VAL A 328 3.95 12.11 -7.15
C VAL A 328 4.55 10.95 -6.35
N PHE A 329 3.74 10.33 -5.50
CA PHE A 329 4.22 9.31 -4.58
C PHE A 329 3.62 7.95 -4.88
N GLU A 330 4.50 6.97 -5.09
CA GLU A 330 4.13 5.56 -5.23
C GLU A 330 3.98 4.96 -3.83
N ILE A 331 2.80 4.43 -3.51
CA ILE A 331 2.49 3.97 -2.16
C ILE A 331 1.87 2.57 -2.18
N ASP A 332 2.42 1.71 -1.33
CA ASP A 332 1.90 0.39 -1.04
C ASP A 332 0.49 0.46 -0.41
N GLU A 333 -0.39 -0.42 -0.84
CA GLU A 333 -1.82 -0.41 -0.52
C GLU A 333 -2.06 -0.55 1.00
N ALA A 334 -1.22 -1.33 1.70
CA ALA A 334 -1.35 -1.51 3.14
C ALA A 334 -0.89 -0.28 3.93
N SER A 335 0.10 0.46 3.40
CA SER A 335 0.62 1.68 4.04
C SER A 335 -0.18 2.94 3.68
N LEU A 336 -1.05 2.85 2.67
CA LEU A 336 -1.80 3.97 2.11
C LEU A 336 -2.62 4.76 3.15
N PRO A 337 -3.41 4.15 4.05
CA PRO A 337 -4.24 4.91 4.99
C PRO A 337 -3.44 5.81 5.94
N ALA A 338 -2.25 5.39 6.36
CA ALA A 338 -1.39 6.17 7.22
C ALA A 338 -0.72 7.32 6.44
N LEU A 339 -0.23 7.02 5.23
CA LEU A 339 0.47 7.99 4.39
C LEU A 339 -0.43 9.11 3.87
N VAL A 340 -1.67 8.80 3.50
CA VAL A 340 -2.65 9.81 3.06
C VAL A 340 -2.90 10.88 4.13
N LYS A 341 -2.86 10.52 5.41
CA LYS A 341 -3.01 11.47 6.53
C LYS A 341 -1.82 12.42 6.67
N GLU A 342 -0.60 11.96 6.40
CA GLU A 342 0.59 12.79 6.51
C GLU A 342 0.85 13.64 5.27
N ILE A 343 0.61 13.10 4.08
CA ILE A 343 0.86 13.75 2.79
C ILE A 343 -0.29 14.71 2.42
N ALA A 344 -1.51 14.38 2.83
CA ALA A 344 -2.74 15.08 2.46
C ALA A 344 -2.89 15.30 0.93
N PRO A 345 -2.93 14.22 0.11
CA PRO A 345 -2.98 14.34 -1.34
C PRO A 345 -4.28 14.97 -1.85
N GLY A 346 -4.18 15.69 -2.96
CA GLY A 346 -5.35 16.19 -3.70
C GLY A 346 -5.96 15.14 -4.62
N THR A 347 -5.17 14.14 -5.02
CA THR A 347 -5.60 13.06 -5.91
C THR A 347 -5.05 11.72 -5.43
N ILE A 348 -5.89 10.70 -5.38
CA ILE A 348 -5.50 9.32 -5.13
C ILE A 348 -5.88 8.51 -6.37
N LEU A 349 -4.88 7.93 -7.02
CA LEU A 349 -5.00 7.13 -8.23
C LEU A 349 -4.84 5.65 -7.88
N VAL A 350 -5.78 4.83 -8.35
CA VAL A 350 -5.77 3.37 -8.19
C VAL A 350 -5.71 2.72 -9.57
N THR A 351 -4.65 1.97 -9.87
CA THR A 351 -4.41 1.39 -11.20
C THR A 351 -5.27 0.15 -11.49
N ASN A 352 -5.15 -0.88 -10.65
CA ASN A 352 -5.85 -2.16 -10.72
C ASN A 352 -5.63 -2.93 -9.41
N LEU A 353 -6.42 -3.99 -9.19
CA LEU A 353 -6.27 -4.89 -8.06
C LEU A 353 -6.27 -6.35 -8.52
N PHE A 354 -5.10 -6.97 -8.42
CA PHE A 354 -4.84 -8.40 -8.64
C PHE A 354 -4.19 -9.02 -7.42
N ARG A 355 -4.33 -10.32 -7.22
CA ARG A 355 -3.60 -11.01 -6.15
C ARG A 355 -2.09 -10.84 -6.37
N ASP A 356 -1.38 -10.34 -5.36
CA ASP A 356 0.06 -10.06 -5.39
C ASP A 356 0.69 -10.56 -4.08
N GLN A 357 1.64 -11.48 -4.17
CA GLN A 357 2.40 -12.08 -3.05
C GLN A 357 1.51 -12.71 -1.95
N LEU A 358 1.11 -13.97 -2.19
CA LEU A 358 0.24 -14.80 -1.31
C LEU A 358 0.72 -14.87 0.16
N ASP A 359 2.01 -14.66 0.39
CA ASP A 359 2.68 -14.74 1.69
C ASP A 359 2.69 -13.43 2.51
N ARG A 360 2.39 -12.28 1.89
CA ARG A 360 2.56 -10.95 2.53
C ARG A 360 1.27 -10.19 2.80
N TYR A 361 0.35 -10.21 1.85
CA TYR A 361 -0.91 -9.48 1.94
C TYR A 361 -2.04 -10.44 1.59
N GLY A 362 -2.98 -10.61 2.52
CA GLY A 362 -4.14 -11.47 2.32
C GLY A 362 -5.04 -10.98 1.17
N GLU A 363 -6.13 -11.73 0.95
CA GLU A 363 -7.14 -11.59 -0.10
C GLU A 363 -7.44 -10.16 -0.60
N LEU A 364 -7.77 -10.06 -1.90
CA LEU A 364 -8.01 -8.82 -2.64
C LEU A 364 -8.94 -7.81 -1.95
N GLU A 365 -9.96 -8.31 -1.26
CA GLU A 365 -10.95 -7.53 -0.52
C GLU A 365 -10.31 -6.74 0.63
N THR A 366 -9.28 -7.30 1.26
CA THR A 366 -8.54 -6.63 2.34
C THR A 366 -7.78 -5.42 1.77
N THR A 367 -7.12 -5.62 0.63
CA THR A 367 -6.39 -4.58 -0.09
C THR A 367 -7.35 -3.48 -0.57
N ALA A 368 -8.47 -3.86 -1.18
CA ALA A 368 -9.55 -2.94 -1.56
C ALA A 368 -10.09 -2.16 -0.34
N GLY A 369 -10.25 -2.83 0.81
CA GLY A 369 -10.68 -2.22 2.07
C GLY A 369 -9.70 -1.16 2.60
N HIS A 370 -8.39 -1.38 2.52
CA HIS A 370 -7.39 -0.37 2.86
C HIS A 370 -7.50 0.87 1.96
N ILE A 371 -7.62 0.66 0.65
CA ILE A 371 -7.76 1.76 -0.31
C ILE A 371 -9.06 2.52 -0.09
N ARG A 372 -10.18 1.82 0.11
CA ARG A 372 -11.48 2.41 0.41
C ARG A 372 -11.44 3.27 1.67
N ARG A 373 -10.73 2.82 2.71
CA ARG A 373 -10.52 3.60 3.93
C ARG A 373 -9.70 4.86 3.66
N ALA A 374 -8.64 4.76 2.86
CA ALA A 374 -7.81 5.90 2.51
C ALA A 374 -8.57 6.94 1.66
N LEU A 375 -9.44 6.51 0.76
CA LEU A 375 -10.30 7.38 -0.06
C LEU A 375 -11.39 8.06 0.78
N SER A 376 -12.07 7.30 1.66
CA SER A 376 -13.17 7.83 2.47
C SER A 376 -12.72 8.68 3.67
N GLN A 377 -11.57 8.35 4.26
CA GLN A 377 -10.98 9.11 5.38
C GLN A 377 -9.86 10.06 4.91
N GLY A 378 -9.72 10.24 3.60
CA GLY A 378 -8.73 11.13 3.00
C GLY A 378 -9.06 12.61 3.24
N PRO A 379 -8.18 13.52 2.80
CA PRO A 379 -8.42 14.96 2.89
C PRO A 379 -9.73 15.36 2.18
N GLU A 380 -10.42 16.35 2.73
CA GLU A 380 -11.61 16.91 2.10
C GLU A 380 -11.29 17.41 0.68
N GLY A 381 -12.15 17.07 -0.28
CA GLY A 381 -11.98 17.45 -1.68
C GLY A 381 -10.97 16.61 -2.47
N VAL A 382 -10.44 15.52 -1.90
CA VAL A 382 -9.64 14.53 -2.64
C VAL A 382 -10.40 14.00 -3.84
N THR A 383 -9.72 13.87 -4.98
CA THR A 383 -10.28 13.26 -6.20
C THR A 383 -9.76 11.83 -6.33
N ALA A 384 -10.67 10.88 -6.43
CA ALA A 384 -10.33 9.49 -6.75
C ALA A 384 -10.20 9.33 -8.27
N VAL A 385 -9.08 8.79 -8.74
CA VAL A 385 -8.90 8.40 -10.15
C VAL A 385 -8.85 6.88 -10.20
N LEU A 386 -9.86 6.28 -10.81
CA LEU A 386 -10.13 4.84 -10.70
C LEU A 386 -10.21 4.21 -12.09
N ASN A 387 -9.68 2.99 -12.21
CA ASN A 387 -9.87 2.18 -13.40
C ASN A 387 -11.32 1.67 -13.47
N ALA A 388 -12.05 2.08 -14.51
CA ALA A 388 -13.43 1.68 -14.76
C ALA A 388 -13.57 0.19 -15.07
N ASP A 389 -12.54 -0.38 -15.68
CA ASP A 389 -12.57 -1.71 -16.29
C ASP A 389 -12.20 -2.81 -15.28
N ASP A 390 -11.74 -2.42 -14.09
CA ASP A 390 -11.52 -3.34 -12.97
C ASP A 390 -12.73 -3.25 -12.00
N PRO A 391 -13.55 -4.30 -11.85
CA PRO A 391 -14.76 -4.27 -11.00
C PRO A 391 -14.50 -3.86 -9.55
N MET A 392 -13.39 -4.34 -8.96
CA MET A 392 -13.05 -4.06 -7.57
C MET A 392 -12.60 -2.62 -7.40
N VAL A 393 -11.81 -2.09 -8.34
CA VAL A 393 -11.40 -0.68 -8.33
C VAL A 393 -12.57 0.24 -8.61
N ALA A 394 -13.44 -0.11 -9.56
CA ALA A 394 -14.59 0.71 -9.92
C ALA A 394 -15.54 0.90 -8.72
N ALA A 395 -15.78 -0.16 -7.95
CA ALA A 395 -16.59 -0.13 -6.73
C ALA A 395 -16.03 0.79 -5.63
N LEU A 396 -14.71 1.05 -5.62
CA LEU A 396 -14.10 1.99 -4.66
C LEU A 396 -14.64 3.42 -4.81
N GLY A 397 -15.20 3.78 -5.97
CA GLY A 397 -15.75 5.11 -6.24
C GLY A 397 -17.13 5.35 -5.65
N GLU A 398 -17.87 4.31 -5.28
CA GLU A 398 -19.28 4.44 -4.88
C GLU A 398 -19.44 5.34 -3.65
N GLY A 399 -20.30 6.35 -3.71
CA GLY A 399 -20.53 7.27 -2.59
C GLY A 399 -19.36 8.21 -2.28
N LEU A 400 -18.30 8.25 -3.10
CA LEU A 400 -17.29 9.30 -3.01
C LEU A 400 -17.75 10.57 -3.75
N PRO A 401 -17.42 11.77 -3.25
CA PRO A 401 -17.92 13.02 -3.81
C PRO A 401 -17.25 13.41 -5.14
N ARG A 402 -16.03 12.91 -5.41
CA ARG A 402 -15.22 13.27 -6.58
C ARG A 402 -14.49 12.05 -7.11
N VAL A 403 -14.99 11.51 -8.22
CA VAL A 403 -14.42 10.35 -8.90
C VAL A 403 -14.22 10.68 -10.37
N LEU A 404 -13.07 10.28 -10.91
CA LEU A 404 -12.79 10.26 -12.33
C LEU A 404 -12.49 8.82 -12.73
N TYR A 405 -13.29 8.28 -13.64
CA TYR A 405 -13.11 6.95 -14.18
C TYR A 405 -12.26 6.99 -15.45
N ALA A 406 -11.32 6.06 -15.55
CA ALA A 406 -10.41 5.91 -16.67
C ALA A 406 -10.47 4.47 -17.20
N GLY A 407 -10.48 4.28 -18.52
CA GLY A 407 -10.64 2.94 -19.10
C GLY A 407 -10.37 2.87 -20.60
N LEU A 408 -10.55 1.69 -21.18
CA LEU A 408 -10.42 1.43 -22.61
C LEU A 408 -11.80 1.10 -23.19
N ASP A 409 -12.10 1.67 -24.35
CA ASP A 409 -13.32 1.45 -25.13
C ASP A 409 -13.00 0.93 -26.54
N ASP A 410 -11.77 0.45 -26.76
CA ASP A 410 -11.41 -0.26 -27.99
C ASP A 410 -11.90 -1.70 -27.92
N VAL A 411 -13.11 -1.95 -28.41
CA VAL A 411 -13.75 -3.28 -28.39
C VAL A 411 -13.04 -4.30 -29.27
N SER A 412 -12.21 -3.87 -30.23
CA SER A 412 -11.49 -4.77 -31.15
C SER A 412 -10.39 -5.59 -30.46
N LEU A 413 -10.01 -5.17 -29.26
CA LEU A 413 -8.97 -5.80 -28.44
C LEU A 413 -9.53 -6.65 -27.29
N LEU A 414 -10.86 -6.69 -27.12
CA LEU A 414 -11.50 -7.53 -26.12
C LEU A 414 -11.38 -9.01 -26.52
N GLN A 415 -11.06 -9.83 -25.53
CA GLN A 415 -11.10 -11.29 -25.61
C GLN A 415 -12.42 -11.77 -24.99
N PRO A 416 -13.10 -12.75 -25.60
CA PRO A 416 -14.40 -13.23 -25.12
C PRO A 416 -14.29 -14.04 -23.83
N GLU A 417 -13.12 -14.61 -23.53
CA GLU A 417 -12.90 -15.50 -22.39
C GLU A 417 -12.10 -14.82 -21.29
N LEU A 418 -12.55 -14.97 -20.05
CA LEU A 418 -11.78 -14.62 -18.86
C LEU A 418 -10.54 -15.50 -18.76
N SER A 419 -9.40 -14.88 -18.46
CA SER A 419 -8.18 -15.64 -18.18
C SER A 419 -8.35 -16.54 -16.96
N HIS A 420 -7.64 -17.66 -16.91
CA HIS A 420 -7.69 -18.60 -15.80
C HIS A 420 -7.46 -17.91 -14.44
N GLY A 421 -6.43 -17.05 -14.37
CA GLY A 421 -6.07 -16.23 -13.20
C GLY A 421 -6.89 -14.95 -13.00
N ALA A 422 -8.10 -14.82 -13.55
CA ALA A 422 -8.96 -13.68 -13.24
C ALA A 422 -9.48 -13.76 -11.80
N ASP A 423 -9.36 -12.65 -11.06
CA ASP A 423 -9.65 -12.64 -9.63
C ASP A 423 -11.01 -12.03 -9.30
N ALA A 424 -11.32 -10.85 -9.85
CA ALA A 424 -12.56 -10.11 -9.59
C ALA A 424 -13.72 -10.59 -10.47
N LYS A 425 -14.20 -11.81 -10.23
CA LYS A 425 -15.30 -12.45 -11.02
C LYS A 425 -16.70 -12.24 -10.45
N PHE A 426 -16.80 -11.73 -9.22
CA PHE A 426 -18.08 -11.60 -8.50
C PHE A 426 -18.43 -10.12 -8.27
N CYS A 427 -19.74 -9.83 -8.29
CA CYS A 427 -20.27 -8.50 -8.08
C CYS A 427 -19.97 -8.05 -6.64
N PRO A 428 -19.33 -6.88 -6.44
CA PRO A 428 -18.98 -6.38 -5.11
C PRO A 428 -20.21 -5.97 -4.27
N ARG A 429 -21.40 -5.90 -4.87
CA ARG A 429 -22.65 -5.56 -4.17
C ARG A 429 -23.47 -6.79 -3.78
N CYS A 430 -23.86 -7.62 -4.74
CA CYS A 430 -24.78 -8.73 -4.53
C CYS A 430 -24.10 -10.10 -4.47
N GLY A 431 -22.80 -10.19 -4.78
CA GLY A 431 -22.04 -11.45 -4.79
C GLY A 431 -22.30 -12.35 -6.00
N SER A 432 -23.21 -11.99 -6.91
CA SER A 432 -23.47 -12.76 -8.13
C SER A 432 -22.26 -12.73 -9.07
N ALA A 433 -22.03 -13.80 -9.84
CA ALA A 433 -21.00 -13.80 -10.88
C ALA A 433 -21.27 -12.68 -11.90
N LEU A 434 -20.25 -11.89 -12.22
CA LEU A 434 -20.34 -10.83 -13.22
C LEU A 434 -20.39 -11.45 -14.62
N ALA A 435 -21.22 -10.87 -15.49
CA ALA A 435 -21.16 -11.14 -16.92
C ALA A 435 -20.13 -10.20 -17.55
N PHE A 436 -19.24 -10.76 -18.38
CA PHE A 436 -18.23 -10.00 -19.12
C PHE A 436 -18.57 -10.01 -20.60
N ASP A 437 -18.72 -8.83 -21.17
CA ASP A 437 -18.87 -8.64 -22.63
C ASP A 437 -17.52 -8.86 -23.34
N GLY A 438 -16.43 -8.70 -22.60
CA GLY A 438 -15.08 -9.12 -22.96
C GLY A 438 -14.04 -8.59 -21.99
N VAL A 439 -12.82 -9.12 -22.05
CA VAL A 439 -11.69 -8.70 -21.20
C VAL A 439 -10.46 -8.33 -22.03
N TYR A 440 -9.70 -7.34 -21.56
CA TYR A 440 -8.40 -7.01 -22.14
C TYR A 440 -7.32 -7.94 -21.59
N PHE A 441 -7.30 -8.13 -20.28
CA PHE A 441 -6.44 -9.07 -19.56
C PHE A 441 -6.96 -9.31 -18.14
N GLY A 442 -6.69 -10.48 -17.56
CA GLY A 442 -7.18 -10.77 -16.23
C GLY A 442 -8.71 -10.70 -16.17
N HIS A 443 -9.22 -9.96 -15.17
CA HIS A 443 -10.61 -9.52 -15.06
C HIS A 443 -10.86 -8.09 -15.55
N VAL A 444 -9.85 -7.43 -16.13
CA VAL A 444 -9.97 -6.03 -16.55
C VAL A 444 -10.64 -5.99 -17.92
N GLY A 445 -11.85 -5.46 -17.98
CA GLY A 445 -12.71 -5.56 -19.16
C GLY A 445 -14.05 -4.85 -19.04
N HIS A 446 -14.96 -5.22 -19.94
CA HIS A 446 -16.34 -4.73 -19.97
C HIS A 446 -17.22 -5.75 -19.26
N TYR A 447 -17.87 -5.31 -18.17
CA TYR A 447 -18.65 -6.17 -17.30
C TYR A 447 -19.95 -5.50 -16.85
N HIS A 448 -20.91 -6.34 -16.52
CA HIS A 448 -22.16 -5.93 -15.90
C HIS A 448 -22.65 -7.01 -14.93
N CYS A 449 -23.36 -6.59 -13.88
CA CYS A 449 -24.01 -7.53 -12.98
C CYS A 449 -25.34 -7.99 -13.58
N PRO A 450 -25.62 -9.31 -13.64
CA PRO A 450 -26.90 -9.81 -14.14
C PRO A 450 -28.13 -9.34 -13.35
N THR A 451 -27.95 -8.94 -12.08
CA THR A 451 -29.03 -8.39 -11.24
C THR A 451 -29.29 -6.90 -11.50
N GLY A 452 -28.41 -6.22 -12.25
CA GLY A 452 -28.49 -4.78 -12.53
C GLY A 452 -27.94 -3.87 -11.42
N ASP A 453 -27.48 -4.43 -10.29
CA ASP A 453 -27.06 -3.63 -9.12
C ASP A 453 -25.73 -2.90 -9.30
N PHE A 454 -24.88 -3.40 -10.21
CA PHE A 454 -23.53 -2.90 -10.45
C PHE A 454 -23.15 -3.08 -11.92
N THR A 455 -22.53 -2.08 -12.53
CA THR A 455 -22.07 -2.15 -13.92
C THR A 455 -20.80 -1.35 -14.07
N ARG A 456 -20.02 -1.66 -15.11
CA ARG A 456 -18.88 -0.83 -15.50
C ARG A 456 -19.30 0.65 -15.63
N PRO A 457 -18.67 1.58 -14.90
CA PRO A 457 -18.94 3.00 -15.04
C PRO A 457 -18.40 3.52 -16.38
N VAL A 458 -19.05 4.52 -16.95
CA VAL A 458 -18.58 5.18 -18.17
C VAL A 458 -17.29 5.95 -17.87
N PRO A 459 -16.17 5.69 -18.57
CA PRO A 459 -14.93 6.41 -18.29
C PRO A 459 -14.97 7.88 -18.74
N ASP A 460 -14.53 8.77 -17.85
CA ASP A 460 -14.32 10.21 -18.08
C ASP A 460 -13.13 10.50 -19.00
N VAL A 461 -12.14 9.60 -18.99
CA VAL A 461 -10.99 9.57 -19.90
C VAL A 461 -10.87 8.16 -20.46
N ARG A 462 -10.98 8.00 -21.78
CA ARG A 462 -11.01 6.70 -22.44
C ARG A 462 -10.10 6.62 -23.65
N ALA A 463 -9.44 5.50 -23.86
CA ALA A 463 -8.82 5.19 -25.15
C ALA A 463 -9.82 4.45 -26.03
N THR A 464 -10.14 5.02 -27.19
CA THR A 464 -11.15 4.50 -28.14
C THR A 464 -10.54 3.69 -29.28
N SER A 465 -9.23 3.82 -29.50
CA SER A 465 -8.47 3.03 -30.47
C SER A 465 -7.03 2.92 -30.00
N ILE A 466 -6.45 1.72 -30.05
CA ILE A 466 -5.11 1.44 -29.58
C ILE A 466 -4.36 0.64 -30.65
N VAL A 467 -3.24 1.19 -31.11
CA VAL A 467 -2.34 0.53 -32.07
C VAL A 467 -0.98 0.36 -31.41
N ILE A 468 -0.52 -0.88 -31.29
CA ILE A 468 0.80 -1.22 -30.71
C ILE A 468 1.75 -1.55 -31.86
N ASP A 469 2.76 -0.69 -32.06
CA ASP A 469 3.77 -0.83 -33.11
C ASP A 469 5.00 -1.55 -32.54
N GLY A 470 4.89 -2.88 -32.44
CA GLY A 470 5.95 -3.75 -31.93
C GLY A 470 6.36 -3.42 -30.49
N MET A 471 7.66 -3.47 -30.19
CA MET A 471 8.22 -3.10 -28.89
C MET A 471 8.64 -1.63 -28.80
N GLU A 472 8.39 -0.84 -29.84
CA GLU A 472 8.92 0.52 -29.98
C GLU A 472 8.00 1.59 -29.40
N ARG A 473 6.71 1.53 -29.75
CA ARG A 473 5.73 2.53 -29.37
C ARG A 473 4.31 2.02 -29.44
N MET A 474 3.39 2.77 -28.84
CA MET A 474 1.96 2.62 -29.02
C MET A 474 1.33 3.98 -29.33
N ARG A 475 0.22 3.95 -30.07
CA ARG A 475 -0.60 5.10 -30.43
C ARG A 475 -2.02 4.86 -29.93
N LEU A 476 -2.53 5.79 -29.14
CA LEU A 476 -3.88 5.73 -28.57
C LEU A 476 -4.67 6.94 -29.04
N ARG A 477 -5.93 6.73 -29.45
CA ARG A 477 -6.90 7.82 -29.58
C ARG A 477 -7.62 7.99 -28.25
N VAL A 478 -7.17 8.96 -27.45
CA VAL A 478 -7.72 9.23 -26.12
C VAL A 478 -8.77 10.32 -26.23
N ALA A 479 -9.91 10.10 -25.61
CA ALA A 479 -11.03 11.03 -25.56
C ALA A 479 -11.38 11.34 -24.11
N ASP A 480 -11.78 12.57 -23.89
CA ASP A 480 -12.26 13.06 -22.62
C ASP A 480 -13.53 13.92 -22.87
N ALA A 481 -14.10 14.56 -21.85
CA ALA A 481 -15.35 15.31 -22.03
C ALA A 481 -15.21 16.56 -22.94
N ARG A 482 -13.99 17.01 -23.23
CA ARG A 482 -13.67 18.27 -23.90
C ARG A 482 -12.87 18.06 -25.19
N GLU A 483 -11.96 17.10 -25.20
CA GLU A 483 -10.92 16.94 -26.22
C GLU A 483 -10.82 15.48 -26.67
N VAL A 484 -10.35 15.29 -27.91
CA VAL A 484 -9.94 13.99 -28.43
C VAL A 484 -8.57 14.16 -29.07
N GLU A 485 -7.60 13.38 -28.61
CA GLU A 485 -6.19 13.54 -28.97
C GLU A 485 -5.57 12.21 -29.36
N GLN A 486 -4.59 12.27 -30.27
CA GLN A 486 -3.70 11.15 -30.53
C GLN A 486 -2.52 11.21 -29.57
N VAL A 487 -2.42 10.21 -28.70
CA VAL A 487 -1.33 10.02 -27.75
C VAL A 487 -0.37 9.00 -28.35
N GLU A 488 0.83 9.44 -28.69
CA GLU A 488 1.95 8.56 -29.04
C GLU A 488 2.87 8.45 -27.83
N VAL A 489 3.27 7.23 -27.46
CA VAL A 489 4.15 6.98 -26.32
C VAL A 489 5.07 5.80 -26.62
N PRO A 490 6.38 5.88 -26.30
CA PRO A 490 7.35 4.81 -26.55
C PRO A 490 7.26 3.71 -25.49
N LEU A 491 6.09 3.09 -25.41
CA LEU A 491 5.77 1.94 -24.57
C LEU A 491 5.04 0.90 -25.44
N SER A 492 5.09 -0.37 -25.05
CA SER A 492 4.35 -1.45 -25.68
C SER A 492 3.52 -2.23 -24.66
N GLY A 493 2.58 -3.05 -25.13
CA GLY A 493 1.70 -3.89 -24.32
C GLY A 493 0.41 -3.20 -23.87
N LEU A 494 -0.70 -3.96 -23.85
CA LEU A 494 -2.03 -3.44 -23.51
C LEU A 494 -2.12 -2.94 -22.07
N TYR A 495 -1.46 -3.61 -21.13
CA TYR A 495 -1.36 -3.16 -19.74
C TYR A 495 -0.76 -1.74 -19.61
N ASN A 496 0.12 -1.32 -20.52
CA ASN A 496 0.67 0.03 -20.54
C ASN A 496 -0.30 1.06 -21.12
N ALA A 497 -1.24 0.66 -21.98
CA ALA A 497 -2.31 1.55 -22.42
C ALA A 497 -3.16 2.03 -21.21
N TYR A 498 -3.45 1.15 -20.25
CA TYR A 498 -4.08 1.55 -18.99
C TYR A 498 -3.21 2.52 -18.19
N ASN A 499 -1.92 2.21 -18.01
CA ASN A 499 -1.01 3.10 -17.27
C ASN A 499 -1.00 4.52 -17.87
N VAL A 500 -1.08 4.62 -19.20
CA VAL A 500 -1.15 5.91 -19.93
C VAL A 500 -2.48 6.61 -19.67
N VAL A 501 -3.61 5.94 -19.89
CA VAL A 501 -4.95 6.55 -19.75
C VAL A 501 -5.22 6.98 -18.31
N VAL A 502 -4.84 6.16 -17.33
CA VAL A 502 -5.01 6.46 -15.90
C VAL A 502 -4.07 7.59 -15.47
N ALA A 503 -2.83 7.67 -15.99
CA ALA A 503 -1.94 8.80 -15.75
C ALA A 503 -2.48 10.12 -16.32
N ILE A 504 -3.06 10.09 -17.54
CA ILE A 504 -3.73 11.24 -18.15
C ILE A 504 -4.92 11.69 -17.30
N ALA A 505 -5.72 10.75 -16.78
CA ALA A 505 -6.84 11.07 -15.90
C ALA A 505 -6.39 11.75 -14.59
N ALA A 506 -5.29 11.32 -13.98
CA ALA A 506 -4.71 12.04 -12.84
C ALA A 506 -4.13 13.41 -13.21
N ALA A 507 -3.51 13.56 -14.38
CA ALA A 507 -3.05 14.86 -14.86
C ALA A 507 -4.25 15.82 -15.07
N ARG A 508 -5.36 15.32 -15.62
CA ARG A 508 -6.62 16.07 -15.73
C ARG A 508 -7.19 16.47 -14.37
N ALA A 509 -7.13 15.61 -13.36
CA ALA A 509 -7.54 15.94 -11.98
C ALA A 509 -6.73 17.13 -11.41
N LEU A 510 -5.49 17.31 -11.87
CA LEU A 510 -4.62 18.45 -11.53
C LEU A 510 -4.74 19.65 -12.49
N GLY A 511 -5.71 19.61 -13.40
CA GLY A 511 -6.01 20.67 -14.36
C GLY A 511 -5.08 20.72 -15.58
N VAL A 512 -4.37 19.64 -15.89
CA VAL A 512 -3.58 19.54 -17.14
C VAL A 512 -4.50 19.08 -18.29
N PRO A 513 -4.64 19.86 -19.38
CA PRO A 513 -5.45 19.46 -20.54
C PRO A 513 -4.91 18.19 -21.24
N LEU A 514 -5.81 17.46 -21.90
CA LEU A 514 -5.47 16.23 -22.62
C LEU A 514 -4.43 16.49 -23.71
N SER A 515 -4.60 17.54 -24.51
CA SER A 515 -3.67 17.99 -25.56
C SER A 515 -2.23 18.21 -25.05
N ARG A 516 -2.09 18.69 -23.81
CA ARG A 516 -0.79 18.93 -23.17
C ARG A 516 -0.15 17.63 -22.69
N SER A 517 -0.96 16.74 -22.11
CA SER A 517 -0.51 15.39 -21.74
C SER A 517 -0.06 14.59 -22.95
N ALA A 518 -0.84 14.62 -24.04
CA ALA A 518 -0.50 13.95 -25.30
C ALA A 518 0.85 14.41 -25.86
N ARG A 519 1.08 15.74 -25.88
CA ARG A 519 2.34 16.32 -26.34
C ARG A 519 3.54 15.91 -25.48
N ALA A 520 3.38 15.90 -24.16
CA ALA A 520 4.43 15.51 -23.24
C ALA A 520 4.85 14.04 -23.46
N LEU A 521 3.87 13.14 -23.50
CA LEU A 521 4.10 11.69 -23.56
C LEU A 521 4.84 11.21 -24.81
N LYS A 522 4.82 11.98 -25.91
CA LYS A 522 5.57 11.67 -27.13
C LYS A 522 7.07 11.48 -26.90
N ASN A 523 7.64 12.22 -25.95
CA ASN A 523 9.07 12.17 -25.62
C ASN A 523 9.35 11.46 -24.30
N PHE A 524 8.40 10.65 -23.81
CA PHE A 524 8.58 9.88 -22.59
C PHE A 524 9.74 8.89 -22.73
N ALA A 525 10.46 8.61 -21.64
CA ALA A 525 11.49 7.58 -21.61
C ALA A 525 11.12 6.55 -20.53
N PRO A 526 10.98 5.25 -20.88
CA PRO A 526 10.66 4.22 -19.90
C PRO A 526 11.68 4.16 -18.75
N ALA A 527 11.17 3.91 -17.55
CA ALA A 527 11.99 3.80 -16.35
C ALA A 527 12.69 2.43 -16.24
N PHE A 528 13.69 2.37 -15.35
CA PHE A 528 14.47 1.21 -14.91
C PHE A 528 13.78 -0.17 -15.05
N GLY A 529 14.43 -1.12 -15.75
CA GLY A 529 14.07 -2.55 -15.75
C GLY A 529 12.73 -2.92 -16.40
N ARG A 530 12.04 -1.97 -17.03
CA ARG A 530 10.71 -2.16 -17.63
C ARG A 530 10.77 -1.78 -19.11
N MET A 531 10.98 -2.79 -19.96
CA MET A 531 11.33 -2.63 -21.38
C MET A 531 12.71 -1.97 -21.57
N GLU A 532 13.66 -2.34 -20.72
CA GLU A 532 15.03 -1.86 -20.85
C GLU A 532 15.73 -2.60 -21.98
N ARG A 533 16.10 -1.84 -23.01
CA ARG A 533 16.83 -2.34 -24.18
C ARG A 533 18.32 -2.40 -23.86
N ILE A 534 18.90 -3.57 -24.03
CA ILE A 534 20.32 -3.84 -23.80
C ILE A 534 20.88 -4.68 -24.95
N ARG A 535 22.20 -4.87 -24.94
CA ARG A 535 22.87 -5.85 -25.81
C ARG A 535 23.59 -6.88 -24.97
N VAL A 536 23.40 -8.15 -25.28
CA VAL A 536 24.04 -9.30 -24.61
C VAL A 536 24.67 -10.17 -25.69
N GLY A 537 25.97 -10.42 -25.61
CA GLY A 537 26.69 -11.19 -26.65
C GLY A 537 26.53 -10.62 -28.07
N GLY A 538 26.39 -9.29 -28.19
CA GLY A 538 26.12 -8.63 -29.48
C GLY A 538 24.66 -8.69 -29.96
N ARG A 539 23.79 -9.46 -29.31
CA ARG A 539 22.37 -9.59 -29.66
C ARG A 539 21.51 -8.53 -28.96
N PRO A 540 20.46 -8.00 -29.62
CA PRO A 540 19.50 -7.14 -28.93
C PRO A 540 18.76 -7.97 -27.87
N ALA A 541 18.57 -7.39 -26.69
CA ALA A 541 17.83 -8.03 -25.62
C ALA A 541 16.93 -7.02 -24.89
N LEU A 542 15.79 -7.52 -24.44
CA LEU A 542 14.79 -6.77 -23.69
C LEU A 542 14.64 -7.38 -22.30
N LEU A 543 14.89 -6.57 -21.27
CA LEU A 543 14.69 -6.96 -19.88
C LEU A 543 13.31 -6.46 -19.40
N LEU A 544 12.46 -7.43 -19.03
CA LEU A 544 11.05 -7.24 -18.68
C LEU A 544 10.76 -7.85 -17.31
N LEU A 545 10.74 -7.03 -16.25
CA LEU A 545 10.39 -7.46 -14.91
C LEU A 545 8.98 -8.09 -14.84
N ALA A 546 8.87 -9.27 -14.25
CA ALA A 546 7.59 -9.94 -13.97
C ALA A 546 7.62 -10.58 -12.57
N LYS A 547 6.57 -10.36 -11.77
CA LYS A 547 6.57 -10.70 -10.32
C LYS A 547 5.28 -11.34 -9.78
N ASN A 548 4.27 -11.50 -10.62
CA ASN A 548 2.99 -12.11 -10.26
C ASN A 548 2.31 -12.66 -11.52
N PRO A 549 1.25 -13.48 -11.38
CA PRO A 549 0.66 -14.21 -12.51
C PRO A 549 0.23 -13.29 -13.65
N THR A 550 -0.62 -12.31 -13.35
CA THR A 550 -1.14 -11.36 -14.35
C THR A 550 -0.03 -10.56 -15.02
N GLY A 551 0.92 -10.03 -14.24
CA GLY A 551 2.04 -9.28 -14.78
C GLY A 551 2.93 -10.12 -15.69
N PHE A 552 3.13 -11.40 -15.35
CA PHE A 552 3.91 -12.33 -16.17
C PHE A 552 3.19 -12.67 -17.47
N ASN A 553 1.88 -12.98 -17.41
CA ASN A 553 1.06 -13.25 -18.59
C ASN A 553 1.08 -12.09 -19.58
N GLU A 554 0.97 -10.86 -19.09
CA GLU A 554 1.01 -9.67 -19.94
C GLU A 554 2.39 -9.41 -20.55
N VAL A 555 3.46 -9.69 -19.81
CA VAL A 555 4.83 -9.62 -20.33
C VAL A 555 5.07 -10.68 -21.41
N LEU A 556 4.65 -11.93 -21.19
CA LEU A 556 4.72 -13.00 -22.18
C LEU A 556 3.93 -12.66 -23.43
N ARG A 557 2.66 -12.28 -23.27
CA ARG A 557 1.78 -11.89 -24.37
C ARG A 557 2.38 -10.75 -25.18
N THR A 558 2.96 -9.75 -24.50
CA THR A 558 3.61 -8.61 -25.17
C THR A 558 4.85 -9.05 -25.95
N ALA A 559 5.72 -9.85 -25.34
CA ALA A 559 6.92 -10.38 -25.98
C ALA A 559 6.59 -11.24 -27.21
N ILE A 560 5.57 -12.10 -27.12
CA ILE A 560 5.15 -13.01 -28.20
C ILE A 560 4.45 -12.22 -29.31
N ARG A 561 3.35 -11.52 -28.98
CA ARG A 561 2.46 -10.91 -29.97
C ARG A 561 3.04 -9.67 -30.64
N PHE A 562 3.75 -8.84 -29.88
CA PHE A 562 4.28 -7.57 -30.37
C PHE A 562 5.81 -7.59 -30.51
N GLY A 563 6.51 -8.43 -29.74
CA GLY A 563 7.96 -8.58 -29.81
C GLY A 563 8.46 -9.64 -30.79
N GLY A 564 7.60 -10.53 -31.28
CA GLY A 564 8.03 -11.67 -32.10
C GLY A 564 8.99 -12.60 -31.35
N GLY A 565 8.86 -12.67 -30.02
CA GLY A 565 9.82 -13.35 -29.16
C GLY A 565 9.85 -14.86 -29.36
N THR A 566 11.03 -15.38 -29.71
CA THR A 566 11.34 -16.80 -29.95
C THR A 566 12.38 -17.34 -28.97
N SER A 567 13.18 -16.45 -28.37
CA SER A 567 14.28 -16.76 -27.45
C SER A 567 14.04 -16.09 -26.10
N PHE A 568 14.01 -16.90 -25.04
CA PHE A 568 13.66 -16.44 -23.70
C PHE A 568 14.72 -16.82 -22.67
N LEU A 569 14.95 -15.93 -21.70
CA LEU A 569 15.64 -16.22 -20.45
C LEU A 569 14.67 -15.92 -19.31
N ILE A 570 14.28 -16.93 -18.54
CA ILE A 570 13.37 -16.80 -17.40
C ILE A 570 14.17 -16.96 -16.11
N ALA A 571 14.15 -15.95 -15.24
CA ALA A 571 14.90 -15.97 -13.99
C ALA A 571 13.98 -15.87 -12.77
N LEU A 572 13.99 -16.90 -11.94
CA LEU A 572 13.09 -17.02 -10.78
C LEU A 572 13.90 -17.12 -9.47
N ASN A 573 13.76 -16.11 -8.63
CA ASN A 573 14.20 -16.11 -7.23
C ASN A 573 12.99 -16.08 -6.28
N ASP A 574 13.18 -16.54 -5.03
CA ASP A 574 12.17 -16.62 -3.95
C ASP A 574 12.60 -15.88 -2.67
N ARG A 575 13.42 -14.83 -2.82
CA ARG A 575 13.92 -14.06 -1.68
C ARG A 575 12.78 -13.25 -1.09
N ILE A 576 13.01 -12.70 0.11
CA ILE A 576 12.02 -11.88 0.82
C ILE A 576 11.33 -10.88 -0.11
N ALA A 577 12.08 -10.14 -0.95
CA ALA A 577 11.52 -9.13 -1.85
C ALA A 577 10.69 -9.70 -3.02
N ASP A 578 10.93 -10.93 -3.43
CA ASP A 578 10.20 -11.61 -4.51
C ASP A 578 8.93 -12.32 -3.98
N GLY A 579 8.97 -12.76 -2.73
CA GLY A 579 7.97 -13.66 -2.12
C GLY A 579 8.57 -15.07 -2.02
N GLN A 580 8.46 -15.70 -0.85
CA GLN A 580 9.08 -17.01 -0.61
C GLN A 580 8.24 -18.16 -1.19
N ASP A 581 6.95 -17.93 -1.37
CA ASP A 581 6.07 -18.85 -2.07
C ASP A 581 6.08 -18.56 -3.58
N VAL A 582 6.63 -19.50 -4.35
CA VAL A 582 6.68 -19.45 -5.82
C VAL A 582 5.51 -20.16 -6.49
N SER A 583 4.51 -20.64 -5.74
CA SER A 583 3.33 -21.34 -6.27
C SER A 583 2.58 -20.53 -7.34
N TRP A 584 2.67 -19.21 -7.30
CA TRP A 584 2.06 -18.32 -8.29
C TRP A 584 2.51 -18.59 -9.74
N ILE A 585 3.65 -19.24 -9.98
CA ILE A 585 4.09 -19.60 -11.34
C ILE A 585 3.14 -20.60 -12.03
N TRP A 586 2.31 -21.31 -11.24
CA TRP A 586 1.30 -22.23 -11.77
C TRP A 586 0.09 -21.51 -12.36
N ASP A 587 -0.18 -20.27 -11.93
CA ASP A 587 -1.25 -19.43 -12.47
C ASP A 587 -0.80 -18.60 -13.70
N VAL A 588 0.46 -18.75 -14.12
CA VAL A 588 1.00 -18.14 -15.36
C VAL A 588 0.76 -19.09 -16.53
N ASP A 589 0.24 -18.57 -17.63
CA ASP A 589 -0.10 -19.29 -18.86
C ASP A 589 1.15 -19.52 -19.73
N PHE A 590 2.13 -20.29 -19.22
CA PHE A 590 3.35 -20.64 -19.94
C PHE A 590 3.12 -21.48 -21.20
N GLU A 591 1.93 -22.08 -21.33
CA GLU A 591 1.47 -22.83 -22.49
C GLU A 591 1.51 -21.98 -23.79
N GLN A 592 1.47 -20.65 -23.66
CA GLN A 592 1.69 -19.71 -24.77
C GLN A 592 3.06 -19.88 -25.45
N LEU A 593 4.05 -20.44 -24.76
CA LEU A 593 5.41 -20.63 -25.28
C LEU A 593 5.57 -21.92 -26.11
N THR A 594 4.66 -22.89 -26.00
CA THR A 594 4.84 -24.26 -26.54
C THR A 594 5.12 -24.28 -28.05
N ASN A 595 4.43 -23.45 -28.82
CA ASN A 595 4.59 -23.36 -30.27
C ASN A 595 5.37 -22.11 -30.73
N VAL A 596 5.93 -21.35 -29.79
CA VAL A 596 6.57 -20.05 -30.06
C VAL A 596 8.05 -20.06 -29.69
N ALA A 597 8.37 -20.53 -28.48
CA ALA A 597 9.73 -20.53 -27.99
C ALA A 597 10.56 -21.62 -28.68
N ARG A 598 11.65 -21.20 -29.34
CA ARG A 598 12.68 -22.08 -29.89
C ARG A 598 13.64 -22.56 -28.81
N HIS A 599 14.00 -21.66 -27.90
CA HIS A 599 14.92 -21.91 -26.81
C HIS A 599 14.55 -21.09 -25.57
N ILE A 600 14.62 -21.73 -24.40
CA ILE A 600 14.35 -21.13 -23.10
C ILE A 600 15.51 -21.47 -22.15
N VAL A 601 16.22 -20.44 -21.70
CA VAL A 601 17.18 -20.57 -20.60
C VAL A 601 16.48 -20.24 -19.30
N VAL A 602 16.63 -21.09 -18.29
CA VAL A 602 16.04 -20.92 -16.96
C VAL A 602 17.15 -20.77 -15.93
N THR A 603 17.03 -19.77 -15.06
CA THR A 603 18.06 -19.42 -14.06
C THR A 603 17.44 -18.89 -12.76
N GLY A 604 18.27 -18.55 -11.77
CA GLY A 604 17.87 -18.08 -10.45
C GLY A 604 17.75 -19.15 -9.37
N ASP A 605 17.46 -18.72 -8.15
CA ASP A 605 17.42 -19.56 -6.94
C ASP A 605 16.43 -20.74 -7.08
N ARG A 606 15.36 -20.56 -7.87
CA ARG A 606 14.29 -21.56 -8.11
C ARG A 606 14.20 -21.98 -9.57
N ALA A 607 15.34 -22.03 -10.28
CA ALA A 607 15.39 -22.44 -11.68
C ALA A 607 14.79 -23.85 -11.94
N LEU A 608 14.95 -24.77 -10.98
CA LEU A 608 14.41 -26.12 -11.10
C LEU A 608 12.88 -26.15 -10.99
N ASP A 609 12.28 -25.37 -10.08
CA ASP A 609 10.82 -25.21 -9.99
C ASP A 609 10.25 -24.66 -11.31
N MET A 610 10.91 -23.66 -11.89
CA MET A 610 10.51 -23.11 -13.19
C MET A 610 10.66 -24.15 -14.32
N ARG A 611 11.74 -24.95 -14.34
CA ARG A 611 11.87 -26.08 -15.29
C ARG A 611 10.72 -27.06 -15.17
N VAL A 612 10.30 -27.39 -13.94
CA VAL A 612 9.15 -28.26 -13.69
C VAL A 612 7.87 -27.61 -14.23
N ARG A 613 7.63 -26.32 -13.94
CA ARG A 613 6.45 -25.61 -14.46
C ARG A 613 6.38 -25.62 -15.98
N LEU A 614 7.50 -25.39 -16.67
CA LEU A 614 7.58 -25.42 -18.13
C LEU A 614 7.38 -26.83 -18.71
N LYS A 615 7.80 -27.88 -18.00
CA LYS A 615 7.49 -29.27 -18.36
C LYS A 615 5.97 -29.52 -18.35
N TYR A 616 5.27 -29.01 -17.34
CA TYR A 616 3.80 -29.13 -17.25
C TYR A 616 3.06 -28.24 -18.24
N ALA A 617 3.71 -27.20 -18.78
CA ALA A 617 3.21 -26.45 -19.94
C ALA A 617 3.39 -27.20 -21.28
N GLU A 618 3.83 -28.46 -21.24
CA GLU A 618 4.12 -29.31 -22.40
C GLU A 618 5.22 -28.77 -23.32
N ILE A 619 6.12 -27.94 -22.80
CA ILE A 619 7.28 -27.46 -23.54
C ILE A 619 8.34 -28.57 -23.56
N SER A 620 8.78 -28.93 -24.77
CA SER A 620 9.76 -30.01 -24.97
C SER A 620 11.05 -29.78 -24.19
N ALA A 621 11.52 -30.81 -23.50
CA ALA A 621 12.70 -30.74 -22.63
C ALA A 621 14.00 -30.36 -23.38
N ASN A 622 14.09 -30.64 -24.68
CA ASN A 622 15.25 -30.25 -25.51
C ASN A 622 15.30 -28.74 -25.83
N ARG A 623 14.23 -27.99 -25.56
CA ARG A 623 14.19 -26.53 -25.71
C ARG A 623 14.46 -25.79 -24.41
N ILE A 624 14.62 -26.50 -23.29
CA ILE A 624 14.77 -25.92 -21.95
C ILE A 624 16.15 -26.23 -21.39
N GLU A 625 16.94 -25.20 -21.20
CA GLU A 625 18.25 -25.28 -20.56
C GLU A 625 18.18 -24.66 -19.15
N VAL A 626 18.75 -25.33 -18.15
CA VAL A 626 18.88 -24.76 -16.79
C VAL A 626 20.33 -24.36 -16.57
N VAL A 627 20.56 -23.09 -16.31
CA VAL A 627 21.90 -22.53 -16.06
C VAL A 627 21.84 -21.66 -14.81
N THR A 628 22.45 -22.09 -13.72
CA THR A 628 22.38 -21.38 -12.43
C THR A 628 23.35 -20.20 -12.33
N GLU A 629 24.43 -20.21 -13.12
CA GLU A 629 25.41 -19.14 -13.14
C GLU A 629 24.95 -17.97 -14.03
N TRP A 630 24.72 -16.80 -13.43
CA TRP A 630 24.18 -15.61 -14.13
C TRP A 630 24.92 -15.23 -15.42
N PRO A 631 26.26 -15.16 -15.47
CA PRO A 631 26.97 -14.81 -16.70
C PRO A 631 26.82 -15.87 -17.78
N ALA A 632 26.85 -17.15 -17.41
CA ALA A 632 26.69 -18.26 -18.35
C ALA A 632 25.26 -18.32 -18.89
N ALA A 633 24.25 -18.07 -18.05
CA ALA A 633 22.85 -18.03 -18.48
C ALA A 633 22.60 -16.93 -19.50
N LEU A 634 23.12 -15.71 -19.27
CA LEU A 634 23.03 -14.60 -20.22
C LEU A 634 23.74 -14.92 -21.54
N GLN A 635 24.94 -15.48 -21.48
CA GLN A 635 25.73 -15.81 -22.66
C GLN A 635 25.06 -16.93 -23.47
N GLY A 636 24.68 -18.03 -22.84
CA GLY A 636 24.01 -19.16 -23.49
C GLY A 636 22.67 -18.75 -24.12
N ALA A 637 21.88 -17.91 -23.43
CA ALA A 637 20.64 -17.37 -24.00
C ALA A 637 20.90 -16.48 -25.23
N ALA A 638 21.95 -15.66 -25.20
CA ALA A 638 22.31 -14.81 -26.33
C ALA A 638 22.85 -15.62 -27.53
N GLU A 639 23.66 -16.65 -27.29
CA GLU A 639 24.19 -17.55 -28.32
C GLU A 639 23.08 -18.35 -28.99
N ALA A 640 22.10 -18.81 -28.21
CA ALA A 640 20.91 -19.53 -28.72
C ALA A 640 19.89 -18.61 -29.41
N THR A 641 20.06 -17.29 -29.34
CA THR A 641 19.21 -16.33 -30.06
C THR A 641 19.66 -16.26 -31.52
N PRO A 642 18.78 -16.33 -32.54
CA PRO A 642 19.16 -16.18 -33.95
C PRO A 642 19.54 -14.75 -34.35
N GLU A 643 20.41 -14.59 -35.35
CA GLU A 643 20.90 -13.26 -35.75
C GLU A 643 19.75 -12.36 -36.22
N GLY A 644 19.72 -11.11 -35.76
CA GLY A 644 18.62 -10.18 -36.00
C GLY A 644 17.39 -10.37 -35.10
N GLU A 645 17.29 -11.46 -34.33
CA GLU A 645 16.22 -11.68 -33.35
C GLU A 645 16.59 -11.10 -31.97
N THR A 646 15.57 -10.86 -31.14
CA THR A 646 15.71 -10.26 -29.80
C THR A 646 15.56 -11.30 -28.70
N LEU A 647 16.47 -11.27 -27.72
CA LEU A 647 16.37 -12.08 -26.51
C LEU A 647 15.43 -11.42 -25.48
N PHE A 648 14.43 -12.15 -25.01
CA PHE A 648 13.51 -11.67 -23.97
C PHE A 648 13.91 -12.22 -22.60
N ILE A 649 14.34 -11.33 -21.70
CA ILE A 649 14.80 -11.65 -20.35
C ILE A 649 13.68 -11.30 -19.37
N LEU A 650 13.11 -12.32 -18.72
CA LEU A 650 11.95 -12.25 -17.84
C LEU A 650 12.32 -12.60 -16.39
N PRO A 651 12.91 -11.66 -15.61
CA PRO A 651 13.33 -11.93 -14.24
C PRO A 651 12.28 -11.51 -13.19
N THR A 652 12.31 -12.17 -12.02
CA THR A 652 11.77 -11.60 -10.77
C THR A 652 12.64 -10.45 -10.26
N TYR A 653 12.21 -9.76 -9.19
CA TYR A 653 12.82 -8.52 -8.75
C TYR A 653 14.29 -8.67 -8.34
N THR A 654 14.63 -9.63 -7.48
CA THR A 654 16.03 -9.79 -7.07
C THR A 654 16.88 -10.41 -8.17
N ALA A 655 16.33 -11.33 -8.96
CA ALA A 655 16.98 -11.89 -10.14
C ALA A 655 17.37 -10.79 -11.15
N MET A 656 16.48 -9.80 -11.33
CA MET A 656 16.75 -8.63 -12.17
C MET A 656 17.97 -7.85 -11.67
N LEU A 657 18.06 -7.61 -10.36
CA LEU A 657 19.19 -6.88 -9.78
C LEU A 657 20.51 -7.61 -10.00
N GLU A 658 20.52 -8.95 -9.89
CA GLU A 658 21.71 -9.78 -10.10
C GLU A 658 22.13 -9.81 -11.57
N LEU A 659 21.19 -10.05 -12.50
CA LEU A 659 21.44 -9.98 -13.94
C LEU A 659 22.00 -8.62 -14.35
N ARG A 660 21.43 -7.53 -13.83
CA ARG A 660 21.95 -6.17 -14.06
C ARG A 660 23.35 -5.97 -13.52
N ALA A 661 23.67 -6.51 -12.35
CA ALA A 661 25.01 -6.41 -11.77
C ALA A 661 26.05 -7.12 -12.67
N VAL A 662 25.68 -8.23 -13.31
CA VAL A 662 26.51 -8.89 -14.33
C VAL A 662 26.66 -8.00 -15.57
N LEU A 663 25.55 -7.53 -16.14
CA LEU A 663 25.54 -6.68 -17.34
C LEU A 663 26.31 -5.37 -17.15
N THR A 664 26.25 -4.78 -15.95
CA THR A 664 27.00 -3.57 -15.61
C THR A 664 28.50 -3.85 -15.56
N ARG A 665 28.92 -4.99 -14.98
CA ARG A 665 30.34 -5.43 -14.98
C ARG A 665 30.86 -5.71 -16.38
N GLN A 666 30.00 -6.17 -17.29
CA GLN A 666 30.33 -6.42 -18.70
C GLN A 666 30.26 -5.15 -19.58
N GLY A 667 29.94 -3.98 -19.01
CA GLY A 667 29.84 -2.72 -19.77
C GLY A 667 28.57 -2.56 -20.61
N ALA A 668 27.63 -3.52 -20.53
CA ALA A 668 26.36 -3.48 -21.26
C ALA A 668 25.32 -2.55 -20.61
N LEU A 669 25.51 -2.17 -19.34
CA LEU A 669 24.64 -1.27 -18.58
C LEU A 669 25.43 -0.26 -17.75
N ARG A 670 24.84 0.94 -17.54
CA ARG A 670 25.33 1.92 -16.55
C ARG A 670 24.79 1.59 -15.16
N PRO A 671 25.51 1.95 -14.07
CA PRO A 671 25.04 1.71 -12.71
C PRO A 671 23.73 2.47 -12.38
N TYR A 672 22.79 1.78 -11.73
CA TYR A 672 21.43 2.21 -11.36
C TYR A 672 21.31 3.62 -10.72
N TRP A 673 22.30 4.04 -9.94
CA TRP A 673 22.27 5.29 -9.17
C TRP A 673 22.68 6.55 -9.97
N GLN A 674 23.13 6.41 -11.21
CA GLN A 674 23.39 7.55 -12.09
C GLN A 674 22.11 7.89 -12.86
N ARG A 675 21.52 9.07 -12.58
CA ARG A 675 20.37 9.59 -13.35
C ARG A 675 20.74 9.67 -14.84
N GLN A 676 19.80 9.34 -15.71
CA GLN A 676 19.87 9.73 -17.13
C GLN A 676 19.86 11.27 -17.19
N THR A 677 21.03 11.89 -17.35
CA THR A 677 21.11 13.21 -17.94
C THR A 677 20.81 13.03 -19.43
N VAL A 678 19.68 13.57 -19.88
CA VAL A 678 19.43 13.75 -21.31
C VAL A 678 20.53 14.70 -21.81
N GLU A 679 21.56 14.16 -22.44
CA GLU A 679 22.46 15.00 -23.24
C GLU A 679 21.60 15.59 -24.37
N PRO A 680 21.62 16.91 -24.57
CA PRO A 680 21.01 17.49 -25.75
C PRO A 680 21.68 16.85 -26.97
N LYS A 681 20.87 16.38 -27.93
CA LYS A 681 21.37 15.89 -29.22
C LYS A 681 22.34 16.94 -29.77
N PRO A 682 23.52 16.56 -30.28
CA PRO A 682 24.36 17.49 -31.01
C PRO A 682 23.55 17.99 -32.22
N ASP A 683 23.52 19.30 -32.39
CA ASP A 683 22.97 19.96 -33.57
C ASP A 683 23.56 19.29 -34.81
N ARG A 684 22.70 18.69 -35.63
CA ARG A 684 23.11 18.29 -36.97
C ARG A 684 23.09 19.54 -37.83
N SER A 685 24.26 20.19 -37.93
CA SER A 685 24.60 21.05 -39.06
C SER A 685 24.69 20.24 -40.34
#